data_AF-A0A2E6NDG7-F1
#
_entry.id   AF-A0A2E6NDG7-F1
#
_cell.length_a   1.000
_cell.length_b   1.000
_cell.length_c   1.000
_cell.angle_alpha   90.00
_cell.angle_beta   90.00
_cell.angle_gamma   90.00
#
_symmetry.space_group_name_H-M   'P 1'
#
loop_
_entity.id
_entity.type
_entity.pdbx_description
1 polymer ?
#
loop_
_entity_poly.entity_id
_entity_poly.type
_entity_poly.pdbx_seq_one_letter_code
_entity_poly.pdbx_strand_id
1 'polypeptide(L)'
;MKCNKCNKTNNSDNNFCTYCGNQIKKENLTLEELNVQYRNIKEDLRELKEQITTISGSKSINKYPNSIVSTMDNREKSFRLPNIEQYLGGNWLVRIGIFALILGVGFFLQHAFSNNWINHQSQIATGILISFVLIFFGDFFAKRYPIYSFALSGGGVAVLYLTIFIGSTVYEIINSPYISMLMLVLTSAISVRLSFLRSSQTLAVLGLIGALLAPLLIYDSQILSEVSGITFSEPEDSNLLVYYLFVISLSVLVISFFKDWRFFRILSILGSYQLLGTWNELYKDNISMINSFSFLTVNFFMHFLITIGYFIRKNVIPKIWEYSTISLNPLIYLLITNNLLKTDNSSWLGIIILCIGLLYFIFAYASYIRSHYEITLSSMLIGVGLICIFSAIPVQLSGSIVTILFSIQALVLLWLSIRLKSWELQTFSFSIFLVVIFRLLFIDFSNFELGDYQILFNERFLVFFVVILCLIISSYFYYLEINKFQLYSKNIFFKFTEKNIQTLKTNLSIKNLFILSLIFTNFLIVWSISFEITSVFDSNIFELDSDTKSYAKGLGLTIFWGMYASILLVIGISKRSYQIRSAAIFLLGIPVVKLFIYDTFNLEQIYRIISYVFLGILLIIGGFIYQKYEDRIKEFILKD
;
A
#
# COMPACT_ATOMS: atom_id res chain seq x y z
N MET A 1 -6.95 22.74 40.71
CA MET A 1 -6.97 22.17 42.09
C MET A 1 -8.41 22.01 42.55
N LYS A 2 -8.78 20.92 43.23
CA LYS A 2 -10.12 20.79 43.86
C LYS A 2 -10.14 21.59 45.17
N CYS A 3 -11.16 22.40 45.38
CA CYS A 3 -11.30 23.13 46.64
C CYS A 3 -11.88 22.20 47.71
N ASN A 4 -11.20 22.03 48.85
CA ASN A 4 -11.65 21.15 49.93
C ASN A 4 -13.02 21.53 50.53
N LYS A 5 -13.46 22.79 50.37
CA LYS A 5 -14.72 23.27 50.95
C LYS A 5 -15.94 23.02 50.05
N CYS A 6 -15.78 23.07 48.73
CA CYS A 6 -16.90 22.93 47.79
C CYS A 6 -16.74 21.79 46.77
N ASN A 7 -15.62 21.06 46.82
CA ASN A 7 -15.24 19.96 45.94
C ASN A 7 -15.26 20.24 44.42
N LYS A 8 -15.42 21.50 44.01
CA LYS A 8 -15.34 21.92 42.61
C LYS A 8 -13.89 22.12 42.17
N THR A 9 -13.62 21.74 40.92
CA THR A 9 -12.31 21.90 40.28
C THR A 9 -12.11 23.34 39.86
N ASN A 10 -11.11 24.01 40.46
CA ASN A 10 -10.71 25.38 40.15
C ASN A 10 -9.51 25.41 39.20
N ASN A 11 -9.42 26.45 38.36
CA ASN A 11 -8.26 26.70 37.49
C ASN A 11 -7.00 26.95 38.34
N SER A 12 -5.85 26.46 37.86
CA SER A 12 -4.59 26.31 38.62
C SER A 12 -3.92 27.61 39.07
N ASP A 13 -4.29 28.74 38.48
CA ASP A 13 -3.49 29.96 38.58
C ASP A 13 -4.04 30.97 39.61
N ASN A 14 -5.23 30.73 40.16
CA ASN A 14 -5.85 31.64 41.14
C ASN A 14 -5.66 31.14 42.59
N ASN A 15 -5.18 32.03 43.47
CA ASN A 15 -4.97 31.76 44.90
C ASN A 15 -6.27 31.70 45.73
N PHE A 16 -7.44 31.88 45.09
CA PHE A 16 -8.76 31.82 45.70
C PHE A 16 -9.72 30.98 44.84
N CYS A 17 -10.66 30.29 45.49
CA CYS A 17 -11.69 29.53 44.80
C CYS A 17 -12.72 30.47 44.17
N THR A 18 -12.84 30.46 42.84
CA THR A 18 -13.80 31.30 42.10
C THR A 18 -15.27 31.02 42.45
N TYR A 19 -15.58 29.84 42.99
CA TYR A 19 -16.95 29.44 43.32
C TYR A 19 -17.37 29.77 44.76
N CYS A 20 -16.43 29.85 45.71
CA CYS A 20 -16.78 30.02 47.13
C CYS A 20 -15.93 31.06 47.88
N GLY A 21 -15.02 31.75 47.18
CA GLY A 21 -14.17 32.81 47.74
C GLY A 21 -13.08 32.34 48.70
N ASN A 22 -13.01 31.03 49.00
CA ASN A 22 -12.06 30.52 49.99
C ASN A 22 -10.62 30.53 49.48
N GLN A 23 -9.66 30.96 50.31
CA GLN A 23 -8.25 31.03 49.95
C GLN A 23 -7.66 29.62 49.88
N ILE A 24 -7.01 29.29 48.76
CA ILE A 24 -6.39 27.97 48.55
C ILE A 24 -4.92 28.12 48.95
N LYS A 25 -4.54 27.61 50.13
CA LYS A 25 -3.12 27.51 50.52
C LYS A 25 -2.42 26.55 49.56
N LYS A 26 -1.50 27.06 48.73
CA LYS A 26 -0.53 26.22 48.01
C LYS A 26 0.49 25.73 49.03
N GLU A 27 0.31 24.52 49.55
CA GLU A 27 1.36 23.83 50.29
C GLU A 27 2.47 23.45 49.30
N ASN A 28 3.53 24.26 49.28
CA ASN A 28 4.77 23.91 48.61
C ASN A 28 5.49 22.88 49.49
N LEU A 29 5.10 21.61 49.38
CA LEU A 29 5.82 20.51 50.00
C LEU A 29 7.24 20.46 49.46
N THR A 30 8.22 20.48 50.36
CA THR A 30 9.64 20.35 50.01
C THR A 30 9.94 18.94 49.52
N LEU A 31 11.01 18.77 48.72
CA LEU A 31 11.37 17.48 48.13
C LEU A 31 11.60 16.39 49.19
N GLU A 32 12.02 16.78 50.40
CA GLU A 32 12.16 15.90 51.56
C GLU A 32 10.82 15.39 52.08
N GLU A 33 9.82 16.27 52.24
CA GLU A 33 8.48 15.87 52.71
C GLU A 33 7.78 14.94 51.70
N LEU A 34 8.01 15.16 50.40
CA LEU A 34 7.48 14.28 49.35
C LEU A 34 8.13 12.88 49.39
N ASN A 35 9.43 12.81 49.68
CA ASN A 35 10.16 11.56 49.81
C ASN A 35 9.77 10.77 51.07
N VAL A 36 9.45 11.48 52.17
CA VAL A 36 8.91 10.86 53.39
C VAL A 36 7.52 10.27 53.11
N GLN A 37 6.64 11.02 52.45
CA GLN A 37 5.32 10.48 52.07
C GLN A 37 5.42 9.29 51.12
N TYR A 38 6.34 9.31 50.16
CA TYR A 38 6.55 8.19 49.25
C TYR A 38 7.04 6.93 49.98
N ARG A 39 7.90 7.08 51.01
CA ARG A 39 8.33 5.95 51.85
C ARG A 39 7.17 5.37 52.66
N ASN A 40 6.38 6.21 53.31
CA ASN A 40 5.26 5.75 54.13
C ASN A 40 4.22 4.98 53.29
N ILE A 41 3.86 5.51 52.11
CA ILE A 41 2.93 4.82 51.19
C ILE A 41 3.50 3.48 50.71
N LYS A 42 4.82 3.39 50.54
CA LYS A 42 5.48 2.15 50.10
C LYS A 42 5.54 1.10 51.22
N GLU A 43 5.61 1.53 52.48
CA GLU A 43 5.50 0.65 53.65
C GLU A 43 4.06 0.18 53.86
N ASP A 44 3.08 1.07 53.78
CA ASP A 44 1.65 0.70 53.85
C ASP A 44 1.26 -0.33 52.77
N LEU A 45 1.80 -0.18 51.56
CA LEU A 45 1.59 -1.13 50.47
C LEU A 45 2.26 -2.50 50.68
N ARG A 46 3.36 -2.54 51.44
CA ARG A 46 3.99 -3.80 51.83
C ARG A 46 3.18 -4.49 52.91
N GLU A 47 2.72 -3.75 53.91
CA GLU A 47 1.92 -4.26 55.01
C GLU A 47 0.56 -4.79 54.53
N LEU A 48 -0.10 -4.08 53.60
CA LEU A 48 -1.30 -4.56 52.92
C LEU A 48 -1.06 -5.83 52.10
N LYS A 49 0.10 -5.95 51.44
CA LYS A 49 0.43 -7.18 50.70
C LYS A 49 0.64 -8.36 51.64
N GLU A 50 1.29 -8.16 52.78
CA GLU A 50 1.45 -9.19 53.81
C GLU A 50 0.10 -9.61 54.42
N GLN A 51 -0.79 -8.64 54.69
CA GLN A 51 -2.16 -8.92 55.15
C GLN A 51 -2.97 -9.71 54.10
N ILE A 52 -2.86 -9.38 52.82
CA ILE A 52 -3.54 -10.15 51.76
C ILE A 52 -2.97 -11.57 51.65
N THR A 53 -1.65 -11.75 51.78
CA THR A 53 -1.03 -13.08 51.73
C THR A 53 -1.41 -13.96 52.93
N THR A 54 -1.51 -13.37 54.13
CA THR A 54 -1.95 -14.07 55.35
C THR A 54 -3.43 -14.44 55.31
N ILE A 55 -4.29 -13.58 54.74
CA ILE A 55 -5.72 -13.88 54.50
C ILE A 55 -5.87 -15.03 53.48
N SER A 56 -5.06 -15.04 52.41
CA SER A 56 -5.10 -16.08 51.37
C SER A 56 -4.57 -17.46 51.82
N GLY A 57 -3.82 -17.52 52.92
CA GLY A 57 -3.32 -18.76 53.51
C GLY A 57 -4.32 -19.49 54.42
N SER A 58 -5.45 -18.87 54.78
CA SER A 58 -6.49 -19.51 55.57
C SER A 58 -7.50 -20.23 54.67
N LYS A 59 -7.50 -21.57 54.73
CA LYS A 59 -8.58 -22.41 54.18
C LYS A 59 -9.91 -22.00 54.84
N SER A 60 -10.64 -21.07 54.20
CA SER A 60 -12.00 -20.75 54.58
C SER A 60 -12.97 -21.30 53.53
N ILE A 61 -13.83 -22.17 54.04
CA ILE A 61 -14.92 -22.87 53.36
C ILE A 61 -15.84 -21.83 52.69
N ASN A 62 -16.07 -22.01 51.39
CA ASN A 62 -16.95 -21.19 50.56
C ASN A 62 -18.33 -20.98 51.21
N LYS A 63 -18.59 -19.76 51.69
CA LYS A 63 -19.91 -19.32 52.21
C LYS A 63 -20.62 -18.37 51.25
N TYR A 64 -20.27 -18.38 49.96
CA TYR A 64 -21.03 -17.70 48.92
C TYR A 64 -21.36 -18.71 47.81
N PRO A 65 -22.64 -18.85 47.43
CA PRO A 65 -23.04 -19.80 46.40
C PRO A 65 -22.48 -19.37 45.04
N ASN A 66 -21.94 -20.36 44.32
CA ASN A 66 -21.49 -20.30 42.94
C ASN A 66 -22.66 -19.96 41.99
N SER A 67 -23.09 -18.71 41.91
CA SER A 67 -24.14 -18.30 40.96
C SER A 67 -23.85 -17.03 40.15
N ILE A 68 -22.62 -16.53 40.13
CA ILE A 68 -22.27 -15.34 39.30
C ILE A 68 -21.23 -15.65 38.21
N VAL A 69 -20.72 -16.89 38.11
CA VAL A 69 -19.68 -17.25 37.12
C VAL A 69 -20.24 -17.90 35.84
N SER A 70 -21.55 -18.04 35.67
CA SER A 70 -22.14 -18.67 34.49
C SER A 70 -23.12 -17.77 33.74
N THR A 71 -22.69 -16.57 33.36
CA THR A 71 -23.09 -15.92 32.10
C THR A 71 -22.03 -14.87 31.74
N MET A 72 -20.79 -15.30 31.46
CA MET A 72 -20.06 -14.59 30.40
C MET A 72 -20.79 -14.93 29.12
N ASP A 73 -21.83 -14.14 28.87
CA ASP A 73 -22.59 -14.08 27.65
C ASP A 73 -21.56 -13.92 26.52
N ASN A 74 -21.22 -15.05 25.89
CA ASN A 74 -20.69 -15.11 24.54
C ASN A 74 -21.80 -14.56 23.62
N ARG A 75 -22.11 -13.27 23.77
CA ARG A 75 -22.50 -12.47 22.63
C ARG A 75 -21.26 -12.45 21.78
N GLU A 76 -21.13 -13.47 20.94
CA GLU A 76 -20.82 -13.20 19.55
C GLU A 76 -21.54 -11.88 19.24
N LYS A 77 -20.75 -10.82 19.11
CA LYS A 77 -21.24 -9.62 18.48
C LYS A 77 -21.57 -10.10 17.08
N SER A 78 -22.80 -10.59 16.90
CA SER A 78 -23.40 -10.74 15.60
C SER A 78 -23.07 -9.44 14.91
N PHE A 79 -22.38 -9.56 13.79
CA PHE A 79 -21.95 -8.43 13.01
C PHE A 79 -23.22 -7.72 12.55
N ARG A 80 -23.76 -6.84 13.40
CA ARG A 80 -24.79 -5.91 13.01
C ARG A 80 -24.08 -4.98 12.05
N LEU A 81 -24.20 -5.29 10.76
CA LEU A 81 -23.96 -4.35 9.66
C LEU A 81 -24.50 -2.98 10.13
N PRO A 82 -23.73 -1.89 10.08
CA PRO A 82 -23.88 -0.79 11.04
C PRO A 82 -25.03 0.18 10.70
N ASN A 83 -26.25 -0.36 10.59
CA ASN A 83 -27.43 0.25 10.00
C ASN A 83 -27.09 1.04 8.73
N ILE A 84 -26.91 0.29 7.63
CA ILE A 84 -26.70 0.84 6.28
C ILE A 84 -27.80 1.86 5.96
N GLU A 85 -29.03 1.61 6.42
CA GLU A 85 -30.17 2.52 6.34
C GLU A 85 -29.98 3.85 7.07
N GLN A 86 -29.33 3.86 8.25
CA GLN A 86 -29.11 5.09 9.01
C GLN A 86 -27.95 5.92 8.43
N TYR A 87 -27.05 5.29 7.66
CA TYR A 87 -25.91 5.94 7.00
C TYR A 87 -26.17 6.38 5.54
N LEU A 88 -26.99 5.68 4.76
CA LEU A 88 -27.47 6.20 3.46
C LEU A 88 -28.67 7.14 3.64
N GLY A 89 -29.62 6.74 4.50
CA GLY A 89 -30.94 7.36 4.67
C GLY A 89 -30.93 8.81 5.17
N GLY A 90 -29.77 9.35 5.55
CA GLY A 90 -29.67 10.74 5.99
C GLY A 90 -29.40 11.77 4.89
N ASN A 91 -28.82 11.40 3.73
CA ASN A 91 -28.33 12.42 2.78
C ASN A 91 -28.05 11.95 1.35
N TRP A 92 -28.18 10.66 1.01
CA TRP A 92 -27.84 10.20 -0.35
C TRP A 92 -28.82 10.72 -1.41
N LEU A 93 -30.11 10.80 -1.11
CA LEU A 93 -31.10 11.38 -2.03
C LEU A 93 -30.81 12.84 -2.36
N VAL A 94 -30.40 13.64 -1.37
CA VAL A 94 -30.03 15.05 -1.57
C VAL A 94 -28.73 15.17 -2.37
N ARG A 95 -27.76 14.28 -2.15
CA ARG A 95 -26.51 14.25 -2.94
C ARG A 95 -26.76 13.86 -4.39
N ILE A 96 -27.59 12.85 -4.62
CA ILE A 96 -28.03 12.43 -5.95
C ILE A 96 -28.85 13.55 -6.60
N GLY A 97 -29.72 14.23 -5.84
CA GLY A 97 -30.49 15.38 -6.32
C GLY A 97 -29.61 16.55 -6.73
N ILE A 98 -28.59 16.90 -5.94
CA ILE A 98 -27.60 17.92 -6.31
C ILE A 98 -26.83 17.49 -7.56
N PHE A 99 -26.41 16.23 -7.65
CA PHE A 99 -25.70 15.71 -8.82
C PHE A 99 -26.56 15.75 -10.09
N ALA A 100 -27.83 15.33 -9.99
CA ALA A 100 -28.81 15.41 -11.07
C ALA A 100 -29.11 16.86 -11.48
N LEU A 101 -29.16 17.80 -10.53
CA LEU A 101 -29.38 19.22 -10.79
C LEU A 101 -28.16 19.83 -11.49
N ILE A 102 -26.93 19.49 -11.07
CA ILE A 102 -25.70 19.89 -11.74
C ILE A 102 -25.69 19.39 -13.20
N LEU A 103 -26.03 18.12 -13.43
CA LEU A 103 -26.13 17.55 -14.78
C LEU A 103 -27.23 18.23 -15.60
N GLY A 104 -28.41 18.46 -15.02
CA GLY A 104 -29.53 19.13 -15.69
C GLY A 104 -29.21 20.57 -16.07
N VAL A 105 -28.54 21.32 -15.20
CA VAL A 105 -28.03 22.67 -15.52
C VAL A 105 -26.94 22.60 -16.58
N GLY A 106 -26.05 21.61 -16.52
CA GLY A 106 -25.03 21.37 -17.55
C GLY A 106 -25.64 21.13 -18.93
N PHE A 107 -26.63 20.24 -19.05
CA PHE A 107 -27.35 19.97 -20.30
C PHE A 107 -28.17 21.17 -20.79
N PHE A 108 -28.82 21.91 -19.87
CA PHE A 108 -29.55 23.13 -20.24
C PHE A 108 -28.61 24.20 -20.77
N LEU A 109 -27.47 24.43 -20.12
CA LEU A 109 -26.46 25.36 -20.57
C LEU A 109 -25.90 24.93 -21.92
N GLN A 110 -25.58 23.65 -22.10
CA GLN A 110 -25.18 23.10 -23.40
C GLN A 110 -26.20 23.36 -24.50
N HIS A 111 -27.49 23.16 -24.24
CA HIS A 111 -28.55 23.43 -25.20
C HIS A 111 -28.72 24.95 -25.50
N ALA A 112 -28.53 25.79 -24.48
CA ALA A 112 -28.53 27.24 -24.65
C ALA A 112 -27.31 27.72 -25.47
N PHE A 113 -26.17 27.05 -25.32
CA PHE A 113 -24.92 27.33 -26.02
C PHE A 113 -24.98 26.85 -27.48
N SER A 114 -25.51 25.65 -27.75
CA SER A 114 -25.66 25.13 -29.11
C SER A 114 -26.60 25.97 -29.97
N ASN A 115 -27.56 26.67 -29.35
CA ASN A 115 -28.55 27.51 -30.04
C ASN A 115 -28.18 29.01 -30.09
N ASN A 116 -26.98 29.42 -29.67
CA ASN A 116 -26.53 30.82 -29.61
C ASN A 116 -27.46 31.77 -28.81
N TRP A 117 -28.20 31.27 -27.82
CA TRP A 117 -29.13 32.11 -27.04
C TRP A 117 -28.42 33.13 -26.14
N ILE A 118 -27.16 32.87 -25.80
CA ILE A 118 -26.35 33.68 -24.88
C ILE A 118 -24.99 33.92 -25.55
N ASN A 119 -24.61 35.18 -25.72
CA ASN A 119 -23.30 35.56 -26.28
C ASN A 119 -22.14 35.04 -25.42
N HIS A 120 -21.01 34.66 -26.01
CA HIS A 120 -19.85 34.10 -25.27
C HIS A 120 -19.40 34.99 -24.09
N GLN A 121 -19.48 36.32 -24.26
CA GLN A 121 -19.15 37.28 -23.20
C GLN A 121 -20.10 37.21 -21.99
N SER A 122 -21.41 37.02 -22.23
CA SER A 122 -22.37 36.90 -21.13
C SER A 122 -22.33 35.53 -20.45
N GLN A 123 -21.82 34.50 -21.11
CA GLN A 123 -21.57 33.18 -20.50
C GLN A 123 -20.45 33.26 -19.44
N ILE A 124 -19.31 33.88 -19.78
CA ILE A 124 -18.23 34.11 -18.81
C ILE A 124 -18.70 35.00 -17.67
N ALA A 125 -19.41 36.10 -17.98
CA ALA A 125 -19.90 37.03 -16.97
C ALA A 125 -20.88 36.37 -15.97
N THR A 126 -21.80 35.54 -16.47
CA THR A 126 -22.75 34.80 -15.62
C THR A 126 -22.05 33.71 -14.80
N GLY A 127 -21.08 32.98 -15.36
CA GLY A 127 -20.27 32.00 -14.63
C GLY A 127 -19.48 32.63 -13.47
N ILE A 128 -18.86 33.80 -13.70
CA ILE A 128 -18.18 34.58 -12.65
C ILE A 128 -19.18 35.03 -11.58
N LEU A 129 -20.33 35.58 -12.00
CA LEU A 129 -21.38 36.03 -11.08
C LEU A 129 -21.88 34.88 -10.20
N ILE A 130 -22.21 33.73 -10.79
CA ILE A 130 -22.64 32.52 -10.07
C ILE A 130 -21.57 32.09 -9.07
N SER A 131 -20.30 32.11 -9.46
CA SER A 131 -19.19 31.73 -8.59
C SER A 131 -19.10 32.63 -7.35
N PHE A 132 -19.18 33.95 -7.53
CA PHE A 132 -19.19 34.90 -6.40
C PHE A 132 -20.44 34.75 -5.53
N VAL A 133 -21.61 34.51 -6.12
CA VAL A 133 -22.86 34.26 -5.40
C VAL A 133 -22.75 32.99 -4.54
N LEU A 134 -22.20 31.90 -5.07
CA LEU A 134 -21.97 30.66 -4.33
C LEU A 134 -20.97 30.85 -3.18
N ILE A 135 -19.89 31.61 -3.41
CA ILE A 135 -18.92 31.95 -2.35
C ILE A 135 -19.59 32.80 -1.27
N PHE A 136 -20.37 33.81 -1.65
CA PHE A 136 -21.09 34.71 -0.73
C PHE A 136 -22.13 33.97 0.11
N PHE A 137 -23.02 33.18 -0.52
CA PHE A 137 -24.00 32.38 0.22
C PHE A 137 -23.33 31.31 1.08
N GLY A 138 -22.21 30.76 0.63
CA GLY A 138 -21.43 29.85 1.46
C GLY A 138 -20.92 30.56 2.71
N ASP A 139 -20.49 31.81 2.62
CA ASP A 139 -20.12 32.60 3.81
C ASP A 139 -21.32 32.93 4.70
N PHE A 140 -22.44 33.34 4.09
CA PHE A 140 -23.67 33.67 4.78
C PHE A 140 -24.21 32.50 5.63
N PHE A 141 -24.18 31.28 5.08
CA PHE A 141 -24.67 30.08 5.78
C PHE A 141 -23.64 29.39 6.67
N ALA A 142 -22.40 29.89 6.75
CA ALA A 142 -21.29 29.25 7.48
C ALA A 142 -21.60 29.01 8.96
N LYS A 143 -22.35 29.91 9.60
CA LYS A 143 -22.69 29.81 11.04
C LYS A 143 -23.77 28.76 11.32
N ARG A 144 -24.71 28.54 10.39
CA ARG A 144 -25.90 27.69 10.61
C ARG A 144 -25.71 26.28 10.05
N TYR A 145 -25.03 26.14 8.92
CA TYR A 145 -24.87 24.87 8.20
C TYR A 145 -23.42 24.72 7.66
N PRO A 146 -22.44 24.47 8.54
CA PRO A 146 -21.02 24.53 8.18
C PRO A 146 -20.62 23.56 7.07
N ILE A 147 -21.14 22.32 7.09
CA ILE A 147 -20.80 21.30 6.09
C ILE A 147 -21.26 21.73 4.68
N TYR A 148 -22.50 22.21 4.56
CA TYR A 148 -23.07 22.66 3.28
C TYR A 148 -22.46 23.98 2.81
N SER A 149 -22.20 24.91 3.73
CA SER A 149 -21.51 26.17 3.47
C SER A 149 -20.12 25.96 2.84
N PHE A 150 -19.33 25.03 3.38
CA PHE A 150 -18.00 24.74 2.84
C PHE A 150 -18.05 24.09 1.47
N ALA A 151 -19.04 23.23 1.23
CA ALA A 151 -19.28 22.67 -0.08
C ALA A 151 -19.68 23.75 -1.10
N LEU A 152 -20.55 24.68 -0.71
CA LEU A 152 -21.02 25.75 -1.59
C LEU A 152 -19.91 26.70 -2.01
N SER A 153 -19.06 27.14 -1.07
CA SER A 153 -17.91 27.99 -1.44
C SER A 153 -16.80 27.24 -2.16
N GLY A 154 -16.56 25.96 -1.83
CA GLY A 154 -15.63 25.12 -2.60
C GLY A 154 -16.09 24.93 -4.04
N GLY A 155 -17.40 24.70 -4.23
CA GLY A 155 -18.05 24.65 -5.54
C GLY A 155 -17.97 25.98 -6.29
N GLY A 156 -18.20 27.11 -5.61
CA GLY A 156 -18.04 28.43 -6.21
C GLY A 156 -16.62 28.69 -6.72
N VAL A 157 -15.59 28.32 -5.95
CA VAL A 157 -14.19 28.39 -6.38
C VAL A 157 -13.91 27.46 -7.58
N ALA A 158 -14.45 26.23 -7.56
CA ALA A 158 -14.33 25.30 -8.67
C ALA A 158 -14.93 25.83 -9.99
N VAL A 159 -16.14 26.39 -9.93
CA VAL A 159 -16.81 27.02 -11.08
C VAL A 159 -16.02 28.24 -11.57
N LEU A 160 -15.38 28.99 -10.66
CA LEU A 160 -14.57 30.15 -11.00
C LEU A 160 -13.32 29.74 -11.81
N TYR A 161 -12.62 28.68 -11.40
CA TYR A 161 -11.51 28.10 -12.17
C TYR A 161 -11.95 27.66 -13.56
N LEU A 162 -13.05 26.92 -13.64
CA LEU A 162 -13.61 26.41 -14.88
C LEU A 162 -13.97 27.56 -15.83
N THR A 163 -14.63 28.60 -15.33
CA THR A 163 -15.06 29.76 -16.12
C THR A 163 -13.87 30.54 -16.68
N ILE A 164 -12.82 30.77 -15.88
CA ILE A 164 -11.60 31.45 -16.34
C ILE A 164 -10.89 30.59 -17.40
N PHE A 165 -10.77 29.28 -17.15
CA PHE A 165 -10.09 28.38 -18.08
C PHE A 165 -10.79 28.37 -19.44
N ILE A 166 -12.11 28.10 -19.47
CA ILE A 166 -12.93 28.14 -20.71
C ILE A 166 -12.82 29.50 -21.40
N GLY A 167 -12.88 30.60 -20.65
CA GLY A 167 -12.79 31.94 -21.22
C GLY A 167 -11.44 32.25 -21.88
N SER A 168 -10.38 31.56 -21.45
CA SER A 168 -9.03 31.71 -22.00
C SER A 168 -8.70 30.75 -23.13
N THR A 169 -9.20 29.51 -23.09
CA THR A 169 -8.81 28.46 -24.05
C THR A 169 -9.88 28.18 -25.10
N VAL A 170 -11.16 28.33 -24.77
CA VAL A 170 -12.27 27.93 -25.66
C VAL A 170 -12.85 29.15 -26.38
N TYR A 171 -13.10 30.23 -25.65
CA TYR A 171 -13.76 31.40 -26.23
C TYR A 171 -12.81 32.47 -26.75
N GLU A 172 -11.50 32.37 -26.48
CA GLU A 172 -10.51 33.38 -26.87
C GLU A 172 -11.03 34.80 -26.57
N ILE A 173 -11.66 34.96 -25.39
CA ILE A 173 -12.08 36.27 -24.90
C ILE A 173 -10.92 36.89 -24.12
N ILE A 174 -10.15 36.04 -23.45
CA ILE A 174 -8.94 36.41 -22.72
C ILE A 174 -7.72 36.00 -23.57
N ASN A 175 -7.46 36.78 -24.62
CA ASN A 175 -6.39 36.46 -25.59
C ASN A 175 -4.98 36.57 -25.03
N SER A 176 -4.79 37.26 -23.91
CA SER A 176 -3.47 37.38 -23.30
C SER A 176 -3.24 36.24 -22.29
N PRO A 177 -2.24 35.36 -22.51
CA PRO A 177 -1.93 34.28 -21.58
C PRO A 177 -1.55 34.81 -20.19
N TYR A 178 -0.94 36.00 -20.11
CA TYR A 178 -0.61 36.67 -18.86
C TYR A 178 -1.84 37.08 -18.04
N ILE A 179 -2.91 37.54 -18.71
CA ILE A 179 -4.15 37.94 -18.03
C ILE A 179 -4.89 36.71 -17.49
N SER A 180 -4.96 35.63 -18.28
CA SER A 180 -5.51 34.35 -17.81
C SER A 180 -4.75 33.85 -16.59
N MET A 181 -3.42 33.81 -16.66
CA MET A 181 -2.56 33.41 -15.55
C MET A 181 -2.76 34.26 -14.29
N LEU A 182 -2.89 35.59 -14.44
CA LEU A 182 -3.14 36.49 -13.32
C LEU A 182 -4.50 36.19 -12.66
N MET A 183 -5.56 35.99 -13.45
CA MET A 183 -6.88 35.63 -12.93
C MET A 183 -6.87 34.29 -12.17
N LEU A 184 -6.09 33.32 -12.65
CA LEU A 184 -5.91 32.02 -12.00
C LEU A 184 -5.12 32.11 -10.68
N VAL A 185 -4.10 32.96 -10.63
CA VAL A 185 -3.36 33.27 -9.39
C VAL A 185 -4.27 33.95 -8.37
N LEU A 186 -5.12 34.88 -8.80
CA LEU A 186 -6.10 35.54 -7.91
C LEU A 186 -7.13 34.53 -7.39
N THR A 187 -7.64 33.65 -8.24
CA THR A 187 -8.58 32.58 -7.87
C THR A 187 -7.95 31.63 -6.84
N SER A 188 -6.71 31.25 -7.08
CA SER A 188 -5.89 30.48 -6.17
C SER A 188 -5.70 31.17 -4.82
N ALA A 189 -5.41 32.46 -4.81
CA ALA A 189 -5.28 33.24 -3.58
C ALA A 189 -6.60 33.29 -2.79
N ILE A 190 -7.75 33.42 -3.47
CA ILE A 190 -9.08 33.36 -2.84
C ILE A 190 -9.31 31.97 -2.22
N SER A 191 -9.01 30.90 -2.97
CA SER A 191 -9.14 29.51 -2.51
C SER A 191 -8.30 29.23 -1.26
N VAL A 192 -7.02 29.63 -1.29
CA VAL A 192 -6.09 29.47 -0.17
C VAL A 192 -6.56 30.25 1.05
N ARG A 193 -6.96 31.52 0.86
CA ARG A 193 -7.48 32.38 1.94
C ARG A 193 -8.72 31.76 2.59
N LEU A 194 -9.71 31.33 1.80
CA LEU A 194 -10.93 30.71 2.32
C LEU A 194 -10.65 29.40 3.05
N SER A 195 -9.74 28.59 2.51
CA SER A 195 -9.31 27.32 3.13
C SER A 195 -8.68 27.53 4.49
N PHE A 196 -7.86 28.57 4.66
CA PHE A 196 -7.26 28.91 5.95
C PHE A 196 -8.28 29.47 6.95
N LEU A 197 -9.10 30.42 6.52
CA LEU A 197 -10.10 31.06 7.39
C LEU A 197 -11.09 30.05 7.95
N ARG A 198 -11.47 29.05 7.14
CA ARG A 198 -12.52 28.10 7.52
C ARG A 198 -11.98 26.79 8.08
N SER A 199 -10.67 26.54 7.95
CA SER A 199 -10.00 25.31 8.40
C SER A 199 -10.69 24.03 7.92
N SER A 200 -11.35 24.08 6.76
CA SER A 200 -12.17 22.99 6.24
C SER A 200 -11.49 22.28 5.08
N GLN A 201 -11.30 20.97 5.24
CA GLN A 201 -10.73 20.12 4.19
C GLN A 201 -11.64 20.00 2.97
N THR A 202 -12.96 19.98 3.16
CA THR A 202 -13.94 19.79 2.06
C THR A 202 -13.87 20.93 1.05
N LEU A 203 -13.72 22.17 1.51
CA LEU A 203 -13.60 23.34 0.64
C LEU A 203 -12.33 23.26 -0.24
N ALA A 204 -11.20 22.94 0.39
CA ALA A 204 -9.92 22.81 -0.32
C ALA A 204 -9.94 21.67 -1.33
N VAL A 205 -10.51 20.52 -0.96
CA VAL A 205 -10.66 19.36 -1.86
C VAL A 205 -11.56 19.71 -3.05
N LEU A 206 -12.73 20.31 -2.84
CA LEU A 206 -13.64 20.66 -3.94
C LEU A 206 -13.04 21.72 -4.88
N GLY A 207 -12.38 22.74 -4.32
CA GLY A 207 -11.66 23.74 -5.13
C GLY A 207 -10.55 23.12 -5.97
N LEU A 208 -9.79 22.18 -5.39
CA LEU A 208 -8.73 21.45 -6.09
C LEU A 208 -9.30 20.51 -7.17
N ILE A 209 -10.40 19.80 -6.90
CA ILE A 209 -11.09 18.97 -7.89
C ILE A 209 -11.52 19.85 -9.08
N GLY A 210 -12.17 20.99 -8.82
CA GLY A 210 -12.58 21.90 -9.89
C GLY A 210 -11.41 22.41 -10.71
N ALA A 211 -10.32 22.80 -10.04
CA ALA A 211 -9.12 23.27 -10.71
C ALA A 211 -8.46 22.16 -11.55
N LEU A 212 -8.42 20.92 -11.08
CA LEU A 212 -7.82 19.81 -11.83
C LEU A 212 -8.72 19.27 -12.95
N LEU A 213 -10.05 19.33 -12.77
CA LEU A 213 -11.01 18.87 -13.77
C LEU A 213 -11.19 19.86 -14.93
N ALA A 214 -11.02 21.16 -14.71
CA ALA A 214 -11.30 22.18 -15.72
C ALA A 214 -10.59 21.93 -17.06
N PRO A 215 -9.28 21.59 -17.12
CA PRO A 215 -8.64 21.21 -18.37
C PRO A 215 -9.17 19.87 -18.92
N LEU A 216 -9.30 18.84 -18.08
CA LEU A 216 -9.74 17.51 -18.50
C LEU A 216 -11.14 17.50 -19.15
N LEU A 217 -12.04 18.36 -18.68
CA LEU A 217 -13.44 18.49 -19.15
C LEU A 217 -13.59 19.05 -20.57
N ILE A 218 -12.48 19.41 -21.24
CA ILE A 218 -12.45 19.95 -22.61
C ILE A 218 -11.67 19.01 -23.55
N TYR A 219 -10.56 18.44 -23.07
CA TYR A 219 -9.66 17.65 -23.91
C TYR A 219 -10.12 16.22 -24.19
N ASP A 220 -11.15 15.71 -23.51
CA ASP A 220 -11.84 14.48 -23.92
C ASP A 220 -12.73 14.75 -25.14
N SER A 221 -12.04 14.94 -26.28
CA SER A 221 -12.58 15.45 -27.55
C SER A 221 -13.55 14.48 -28.23
N GLN A 222 -13.61 13.21 -27.83
CA GLN A 222 -14.61 12.27 -28.36
C GLN A 222 -15.97 12.41 -27.66
N ILE A 223 -16.00 12.58 -26.34
CA ILE A 223 -17.26 12.65 -25.60
C ILE A 223 -17.90 14.02 -25.73
N LEU A 224 -17.13 15.11 -25.77
CA LEU A 224 -17.73 16.46 -25.82
C LEU A 224 -18.09 16.92 -27.24
N SER A 225 -17.44 16.41 -28.29
CA SER A 225 -17.75 16.82 -29.68
C SER A 225 -19.11 16.29 -30.15
N GLU A 226 -19.49 15.06 -29.79
CA GLU A 226 -20.82 14.50 -30.07
C GLU A 226 -21.94 15.24 -29.32
N VAL A 227 -21.66 15.76 -28.12
CA VAL A 227 -22.69 16.34 -27.26
C VAL A 227 -22.79 17.87 -27.44
N SER A 228 -21.69 18.58 -27.74
CA SER A 228 -21.66 20.05 -27.76
C SER A 228 -21.56 20.71 -29.14
N GLY A 229 -21.20 19.98 -30.21
CA GLY A 229 -21.12 20.54 -31.58
C GLY A 229 -20.09 21.64 -31.78
N ILE A 230 -19.22 21.91 -30.80
CA ILE A 230 -18.17 22.92 -30.84
C ILE A 230 -16.86 22.24 -31.24
N THR A 231 -16.25 22.69 -32.34
CA THR A 231 -14.88 22.32 -32.72
C THR A 231 -13.91 23.12 -31.86
N PHE A 232 -13.23 22.45 -30.93
CA PHE A 232 -12.24 23.10 -30.06
C PHE A 232 -11.01 23.51 -30.87
N SER A 233 -10.62 24.79 -30.79
CA SER A 233 -9.33 25.27 -31.30
C SER A 233 -8.21 24.65 -30.47
N GLU A 234 -7.18 24.12 -31.14
CA GLU A 234 -5.95 23.73 -30.45
C GLU A 234 -5.34 24.99 -29.80
N PRO A 235 -5.00 24.96 -28.50
CA PRO A 235 -4.36 26.11 -27.86
C PRO A 235 -3.10 26.55 -28.61
N GLU A 236 -3.01 27.84 -28.96
CA GLU A 236 -1.82 28.41 -29.62
C GLU A 236 -0.54 28.23 -28.79
N ASP A 237 -0.65 28.31 -27.45
CA ASP A 237 0.45 28.10 -26.51
C ASP A 237 0.43 26.69 -25.91
N SER A 238 1.32 25.83 -26.39
CA SER A 238 1.46 24.45 -25.91
C SER A 238 1.77 24.34 -24.41
N ASN A 239 2.37 25.35 -23.78
CA ASN A 239 2.81 25.29 -22.37
C ASN A 239 1.80 25.86 -21.35
N LEU A 240 0.70 26.47 -21.79
CA LEU A 240 -0.24 27.18 -20.89
C LEU A 240 -0.85 26.25 -19.84
N LEU A 241 -1.16 25.00 -20.20
CA LEU A 241 -1.70 23.98 -19.29
C LEU A 241 -0.72 23.63 -18.16
N VAL A 242 0.58 23.57 -18.46
CA VAL A 242 1.62 23.30 -17.45
C VAL A 242 1.74 24.47 -16.48
N TYR A 243 1.72 25.70 -16.98
CA TYR A 243 1.76 26.91 -16.15
C TYR A 243 0.54 26.98 -15.22
N TYR A 244 -0.64 26.71 -15.76
CA TYR A 244 -1.87 26.55 -14.98
C TYR A 244 -1.71 25.53 -13.84
N LEU A 245 -1.15 24.35 -14.14
CA LEU A 245 -0.92 23.32 -13.14
C LEU A 245 0.06 23.75 -12.04
N PHE A 246 1.12 24.49 -12.38
CA PHE A 246 2.08 24.97 -11.40
C PHE A 246 1.49 26.01 -10.45
N VAL A 247 0.57 26.85 -10.91
CA VAL A 247 -0.17 27.78 -10.05
C VAL A 247 -1.03 27.01 -9.03
N ILE A 248 -1.72 25.95 -9.48
CA ILE A 248 -2.50 25.08 -8.59
C ILE A 248 -1.58 24.38 -7.59
N SER A 249 -0.48 23.79 -8.07
CA SER A 249 0.47 23.06 -7.23
C SER A 249 1.13 23.96 -6.18
N LEU A 250 1.43 25.22 -6.52
CA LEU A 250 1.92 26.23 -5.57
C LEU A 250 0.88 26.52 -4.48
N SER A 251 -0.40 26.57 -4.85
CA SER A 251 -1.51 26.78 -3.91
C SER A 251 -1.65 25.62 -2.93
N VAL A 252 -1.55 24.38 -3.43
CA VAL A 252 -1.53 23.16 -2.62
C VAL A 252 -0.33 23.14 -1.68
N LEU A 253 0.85 23.52 -2.18
CA LEU A 253 2.08 23.63 -1.39
C LEU A 253 1.89 24.60 -0.22
N VAL A 254 1.38 25.80 -0.48
CA VAL A 254 1.11 26.79 0.57
C VAL A 254 0.14 26.24 1.61
N ILE A 255 -0.97 25.61 1.23
CA ILE A 255 -1.91 25.02 2.20
C ILE A 255 -1.26 23.91 3.02
N SER A 256 -0.50 23.03 2.36
CA SER A 256 0.10 21.84 2.97
C SER A 256 1.18 22.17 4.00
N PHE A 257 1.89 23.30 3.87
CA PHE A 257 2.85 23.76 4.90
C PHE A 257 2.22 24.11 6.25
N PHE A 258 0.90 24.30 6.30
CA PHE A 258 0.19 24.74 7.50
C PHE A 258 -0.89 23.76 7.96
N LYS A 259 -1.44 22.94 7.06
CA LYS A 259 -2.51 21.98 7.35
C LYS A 259 -2.14 20.57 6.88
N ASP A 260 -2.34 19.59 7.75
CA ASP A 260 -2.10 18.18 7.47
C ASP A 260 -3.37 17.49 6.96
N TRP A 261 -3.67 17.66 5.67
CA TRP A 261 -4.81 17.03 5.02
C TRP A 261 -4.35 15.99 3.99
N ARG A 262 -4.28 14.72 4.42
CA ARG A 262 -3.80 13.60 3.60
C ARG A 262 -4.53 13.46 2.26
N PHE A 263 -5.87 13.39 2.26
CA PHE A 263 -6.62 13.19 1.02
C PHE A 263 -6.42 14.34 0.03
N PHE A 264 -6.23 15.56 0.52
CA PHE A 264 -5.93 16.73 -0.31
C PHE A 264 -4.56 16.59 -1.01
N ARG A 265 -3.53 16.11 -0.31
CA ARG A 265 -2.22 15.82 -0.90
C ARG A 265 -2.28 14.69 -1.94
N ILE A 266 -2.94 13.57 -1.62
CA ILE A 266 -3.09 12.44 -2.56
C ILE A 266 -3.76 12.90 -3.85
N LEU A 267 -4.86 13.65 -3.73
CA LEU A 267 -5.60 14.17 -4.87
C LEU A 267 -4.72 15.10 -5.73
N SER A 268 -3.92 15.96 -5.11
CA SER A 268 -2.98 16.83 -5.83
C SER A 268 -1.94 16.03 -6.61
N ILE A 269 -1.33 15.01 -6.00
CA ILE A 269 -0.34 14.17 -6.67
C ILE A 269 -0.97 13.47 -7.88
N LEU A 270 -2.09 12.78 -7.68
CA LEU A 270 -2.75 12.04 -8.76
C LEU A 270 -3.21 12.97 -9.88
N GLY A 271 -3.87 14.07 -9.56
CA GLY A 271 -4.39 14.99 -10.57
C GLY A 271 -3.31 15.75 -11.32
N SER A 272 -2.22 16.15 -10.65
CA SER A 272 -1.12 16.85 -11.32
C SER A 272 -0.38 15.96 -12.32
N TYR A 273 -0.10 14.72 -11.94
CA TYR A 273 0.52 13.77 -12.85
C TYR A 273 -0.42 13.33 -13.98
N GLN A 274 -1.73 13.20 -13.71
CA GLN A 274 -2.70 12.93 -14.76
C GLN A 274 -2.72 14.05 -15.81
N LEU A 275 -2.80 15.31 -15.37
CA LEU A 275 -2.79 16.47 -16.27
C LEU A 275 -1.49 16.60 -17.08
N LEU A 276 -0.33 16.34 -16.45
CA LEU A 276 0.95 16.32 -17.17
C LEU A 276 1.03 15.16 -18.17
N GLY A 277 0.48 14.00 -17.82
CA GLY A 277 0.38 12.85 -18.71
C GLY A 277 -0.46 13.18 -19.95
N THR A 278 -1.67 13.70 -19.75
CA THR A 278 -2.56 14.09 -20.86
C THR A 278 -1.93 15.18 -21.73
N TRP A 279 -1.30 16.18 -21.12
CA TRP A 279 -0.61 17.23 -21.85
C TRP A 279 0.54 16.69 -22.71
N ASN A 280 1.36 15.81 -22.16
CA ASN A 280 2.50 15.25 -22.88
C ASN A 280 2.08 14.33 -24.04
N GLU A 281 0.95 13.64 -23.91
CA GLU A 281 0.40 12.81 -24.98
C GLU A 281 -0.18 13.65 -26.11
N LEU A 282 -0.90 14.73 -25.78
CA LEU A 282 -1.50 15.64 -26.75
C LEU A 282 -0.48 16.39 -27.60
N TYR A 283 0.58 16.89 -26.98
CA TYR A 283 1.58 17.73 -27.64
C TYR A 283 2.88 17.01 -27.95
N LYS A 284 2.84 15.67 -28.03
CA LYS A 284 4.01 14.82 -28.20
C LYS A 284 4.88 15.21 -29.40
N ASP A 285 4.25 15.64 -30.50
CA ASP A 285 4.95 15.98 -31.75
C ASP A 285 5.53 17.41 -31.74
N ASN A 286 4.99 18.32 -30.92
CA ASN A 286 5.35 19.73 -30.90
C ASN A 286 6.32 20.09 -29.76
N ILE A 287 6.54 19.19 -28.81
CA ILE A 287 7.29 19.48 -27.58
C ILE A 287 8.56 18.66 -27.52
N SER A 288 9.67 19.34 -27.21
CA SER A 288 10.94 18.66 -26.99
C SER A 288 10.87 17.78 -25.74
N MET A 289 11.49 16.59 -25.83
CA MET A 289 11.62 15.67 -24.70
C MET A 289 12.19 16.35 -23.43
N ILE A 290 13.11 17.29 -23.61
CA ILE A 290 13.75 18.06 -22.53
C ILE A 290 12.73 18.92 -21.78
N ASN A 291 11.77 19.53 -22.48
CA ASN A 291 10.73 20.36 -21.85
C ASN A 291 9.79 19.50 -21.01
N SER A 292 9.32 18.37 -21.55
CA SER A 292 8.46 17.43 -20.82
C SER A 292 9.14 16.88 -19.57
N PHE A 293 10.41 16.52 -19.68
CA PHE A 293 11.20 16.07 -18.53
C PHE A 293 11.40 17.18 -17.50
N SER A 294 11.69 18.41 -17.94
CA SER A 294 11.86 19.56 -17.06
C SER A 294 10.59 19.85 -16.25
N PHE A 295 9.41 19.86 -16.90
CA PHE A 295 8.15 20.10 -16.20
C PHE A 295 7.78 18.98 -15.24
N LEU A 296 8.03 17.73 -15.63
CA LEU A 296 7.84 16.57 -14.76
C LEU A 296 8.74 16.66 -13.51
N THR A 297 9.99 17.09 -13.68
CA THR A 297 10.96 17.28 -12.60
C THR A 297 10.51 18.38 -11.64
N VAL A 298 10.08 19.54 -12.16
CA VAL A 298 9.54 20.63 -11.33
C VAL A 298 8.32 20.16 -10.53
N ASN A 299 7.40 19.42 -11.16
CA ASN A 299 6.24 18.86 -10.48
C ASN A 299 6.62 17.89 -9.35
N PHE A 300 7.63 17.05 -9.58
CA PHE A 300 8.17 16.14 -8.58
C PHE A 300 8.69 16.88 -7.35
N PHE A 301 9.48 17.95 -7.53
CA PHE A 301 10.02 18.74 -6.42
C PHE A 301 8.92 19.48 -5.65
N MET A 302 7.93 20.04 -6.35
CA MET A 302 6.76 20.66 -5.70
C MET A 302 6.03 19.66 -4.80
N HIS A 303 5.75 18.46 -5.32
CA HIS A 303 5.03 17.42 -4.56
C HIS A 303 5.88 16.78 -3.46
N PHE A 304 7.20 16.69 -3.65
CA PHE A 304 8.15 16.30 -2.62
C PHE A 304 8.08 17.27 -1.43
N LEU A 305 8.07 18.58 -1.69
CA LEU A 305 7.91 19.60 -0.65
C LEU A 305 6.52 19.58 -0.02
N ILE A 306 5.45 19.35 -0.79
CA ILE A 306 4.07 19.20 -0.29
C ILE A 306 3.97 18.06 0.74
N THR A 307 4.60 16.92 0.47
CA THR A 307 4.47 15.72 1.33
C THR A 307 5.27 15.83 2.62
N ILE A 308 6.44 16.47 2.59
CA ILE A 308 7.38 16.50 3.73
C ILE A 308 7.31 17.82 4.51
N GLY A 309 6.95 18.92 3.84
CA GLY A 309 7.08 20.29 4.36
C GLY A 309 6.34 20.55 5.67
N TYR A 310 5.14 19.97 5.86
CA TYR A 310 4.40 20.06 7.11
C TYR A 310 5.17 19.46 8.28
N PHE A 311 5.68 18.23 8.11
CA PHE A 311 6.30 17.45 9.17
C PHE A 311 7.65 18.04 9.60
N ILE A 312 8.46 18.50 8.63
CA ILE A 312 9.74 19.17 8.93
C ILE A 312 9.52 20.52 9.64
N ARG A 313 8.51 21.29 9.22
CA ARG A 313 8.25 22.62 9.78
C ARG A 313 7.68 22.55 11.19
N LYS A 314 6.73 21.64 11.43
CA LYS A 314 6.01 21.54 12.71
C LYS A 314 6.62 20.53 13.68
N ASN A 315 7.64 19.76 13.27
CA ASN A 315 8.22 18.67 14.05
C ASN A 315 7.15 17.70 14.60
N VAL A 316 6.21 17.31 13.73
CA VAL A 316 5.11 16.40 14.07
C VAL A 316 5.43 15.00 13.55
N ILE A 317 5.10 13.99 14.36
CA ILE A 317 5.22 12.56 14.03
C ILE A 317 4.30 12.24 12.83
N PRO A 318 4.80 11.80 11.67
CA PRO A 318 3.94 11.32 10.60
C PRO A 318 3.24 10.02 11.01
N LYS A 319 1.96 9.91 10.69
CA LYS A 319 1.22 8.65 10.87
C LYS A 319 1.68 7.62 9.84
N ILE A 320 1.52 6.33 10.11
CA ILE A 320 1.92 5.24 9.18
C ILE A 320 1.34 5.42 7.77
N TRP A 321 0.12 5.93 7.67
CA TRP A 321 -0.56 6.16 6.41
C TRP A 321 0.08 7.25 5.55
N GLU A 322 0.90 8.13 6.12
CA GLU A 322 1.61 9.18 5.39
C GLU A 322 2.70 8.63 4.48
N TYR A 323 3.18 7.42 4.78
CA TYR A 323 4.06 6.66 3.90
C TYR A 323 3.51 6.58 2.47
N SER A 324 2.18 6.44 2.33
CA SER A 324 1.52 6.41 1.01
C SER A 324 1.79 7.67 0.19
N THR A 325 1.76 8.86 0.79
CA THR A 325 2.00 10.11 0.05
C THR A 325 3.47 10.27 -0.32
N ILE A 326 4.37 9.92 0.60
CA ILE A 326 5.82 10.00 0.42
C ILE A 326 6.28 9.03 -0.68
N SER A 327 5.72 7.82 -0.74
CA SER A 327 6.10 6.80 -1.73
C SER A 327 5.44 6.98 -3.10
N LEU A 328 4.23 7.53 -3.15
CA LEU A 328 3.45 7.62 -4.39
C LEU A 328 4.03 8.65 -5.38
N ASN A 329 4.58 9.76 -4.88
CA ASN A 329 5.22 10.79 -5.71
C ASN A 329 6.40 10.25 -6.59
N PRO A 330 7.46 9.64 -6.03
CA PRO A 330 8.56 9.11 -6.82
C PRO A 330 8.13 7.93 -7.71
N LEU A 331 7.15 7.13 -7.26
CA LEU A 331 6.63 6.01 -8.05
C LEU A 331 6.00 6.48 -9.36
N ILE A 332 5.08 7.45 -9.30
CA ILE A 332 4.40 7.97 -10.50
C ILE A 332 5.38 8.74 -11.39
N TYR A 333 6.26 9.55 -10.79
CA TYR A 333 7.32 10.24 -11.53
C TYR A 333 8.17 9.28 -12.37
N LEU A 334 8.64 8.19 -11.76
CA LEU A 334 9.49 7.21 -12.44
C LEU A 334 8.73 6.43 -13.54
N LEU A 335 7.45 6.12 -13.33
CA LEU A 335 6.63 5.46 -14.35
C LEU A 335 6.45 6.33 -15.60
N ILE A 336 6.14 7.62 -15.41
CA ILE A 336 5.98 8.57 -16.54
C ILE A 336 7.33 8.82 -17.22
N THR A 337 8.39 9.01 -16.43
CA THR A 337 9.76 9.19 -16.94
C THR A 337 10.23 8.00 -17.77
N ASN A 338 9.87 6.77 -17.37
CA ASN A 338 10.17 5.57 -18.15
C ASN A 338 9.47 5.55 -19.51
N ASN A 339 8.19 5.94 -19.55
CA ASN A 339 7.48 6.02 -20.82
C ASN A 339 8.03 7.12 -21.73
N LEU A 340 8.52 8.23 -21.16
CA LEU A 340 9.20 9.29 -21.91
C LEU A 340 10.55 8.86 -22.48
N LEU A 341 11.38 8.13 -21.71
CA LEU A 341 12.75 7.77 -22.10
C LEU A 341 12.86 6.52 -23.01
N LYS A 342 11.77 5.74 -23.16
CA LYS A 342 11.75 4.47 -23.91
C LYS A 342 12.19 4.59 -25.37
N THR A 343 11.94 5.72 -26.01
CA THR A 343 12.19 5.94 -27.45
C THR A 343 13.64 6.33 -27.75
N ASP A 344 14.37 6.89 -26.78
CA ASP A 344 15.58 7.67 -27.04
C ASP A 344 16.78 7.28 -26.17
N ASN A 345 16.56 7.09 -24.85
CA ASN A 345 17.60 7.33 -23.85
C ASN A 345 17.43 6.45 -22.58
N SER A 346 17.12 5.17 -22.76
CA SER A 346 16.84 4.22 -21.66
C SER A 346 17.95 4.11 -20.60
N SER A 347 19.20 4.41 -20.95
CA SER A 347 20.36 4.38 -20.04
C SER A 347 20.30 5.41 -18.91
N TRP A 348 19.69 6.57 -19.14
CA TRP A 348 19.63 7.67 -18.17
C TRP A 348 18.68 7.41 -17.02
N LEU A 349 17.74 6.49 -17.18
CA LEU A 349 16.68 6.26 -16.20
C LEU A 349 17.23 5.74 -14.86
N GLY A 350 18.24 4.87 -14.88
CA GLY A 350 18.89 4.41 -13.64
C GLY A 350 19.60 5.53 -12.88
N ILE A 351 20.22 6.48 -13.59
CA ILE A 351 20.86 7.65 -12.97
C ILE A 351 19.79 8.52 -12.30
N ILE A 352 18.65 8.73 -12.96
CA ILE A 352 17.52 9.50 -12.41
C ILE A 352 16.98 8.83 -11.14
N ILE A 353 16.78 7.52 -11.15
CA ILE A 353 16.35 6.76 -9.97
C ILE A 353 17.35 6.92 -8.82
N LEU A 354 18.65 6.82 -9.11
CA LEU A 354 19.72 6.96 -8.12
C LEU A 354 19.72 8.36 -7.51
N CYS A 355 19.62 9.41 -8.33
CA CYS A 355 19.52 10.80 -7.88
C CYS A 355 18.31 11.03 -6.96
N ILE A 356 17.15 10.45 -7.28
CA ILE A 356 15.97 10.49 -6.41
C ILE A 356 16.26 9.79 -5.09
N GLY A 357 16.83 8.59 -5.14
CA GLY A 357 17.21 7.85 -3.94
C GLY A 357 18.13 8.65 -3.02
N LEU A 358 19.18 9.26 -3.57
CA LEU A 358 20.09 10.15 -2.83
C LEU A 358 19.39 11.37 -2.23
N LEU A 359 18.47 12.00 -2.98
CA LEU A 359 17.67 13.11 -2.49
C LEU A 359 16.85 12.69 -1.25
N TYR A 360 16.18 11.54 -1.28
CA TYR A 360 15.45 11.02 -0.12
C TYR A 360 16.37 10.76 1.07
N PHE A 361 17.58 10.24 0.86
CA PHE A 361 18.58 10.06 1.92
C PHE A 361 19.06 11.37 2.53
N ILE A 362 19.33 12.39 1.71
CA ILE A 362 19.75 13.71 2.19
C ILE A 362 18.68 14.32 3.10
N PHE A 363 17.41 14.28 2.68
CA PHE A 363 16.31 14.78 3.50
C PHE A 363 16.00 13.90 4.70
N ALA A 364 16.23 12.59 4.63
CA ALA A 364 16.13 11.72 5.79
C ALA A 364 17.18 12.05 6.85
N TYR A 365 18.42 12.32 6.43
CA TYR A 365 19.50 12.74 7.32
C TYR A 365 19.24 14.12 7.93
N ALA A 366 18.79 15.09 7.11
CA ALA A 366 18.39 16.40 7.59
C ALA A 366 17.24 16.31 8.62
N SER A 367 16.26 15.44 8.37
CA SER A 367 15.16 15.17 9.30
C SER A 367 15.65 14.52 10.59
N TYR A 368 16.62 13.60 10.52
CA TYR A 368 17.18 12.91 11.69
C TYR A 368 17.91 13.87 12.61
N ILE A 369 18.77 14.74 12.06
CA ILE A 369 19.51 15.73 12.85
C ILE A 369 18.53 16.68 13.56
N ARG A 370 17.42 17.02 12.92
CA ARG A 370 16.45 18.00 13.44
C ARG A 370 15.46 17.43 14.45
N SER A 371 15.10 16.14 14.38
CA SER A 371 14.03 15.57 15.22
C SER A 371 14.50 15.00 16.56
N HIS A 372 15.81 14.78 16.75
CA HIS A 372 16.51 14.48 18.02
C HIS A 372 16.03 13.29 18.89
N TYR A 373 14.89 12.69 18.56
CA TYR A 373 14.09 11.85 19.47
C TYR A 373 13.14 10.94 18.68
N GLU A 374 12.57 11.45 17.58
CA GLU A 374 11.51 10.77 16.81
C GLU A 374 11.97 10.50 15.37
N ILE A 375 12.44 9.27 15.14
CA ILE A 375 13.11 8.82 13.92
C ILE A 375 12.09 8.41 12.84
N THR A 376 10.79 8.41 13.12
CA THR A 376 9.74 7.93 12.20
C THR A 376 9.82 8.55 10.80
N LEU A 377 9.83 9.87 10.67
CA LEU A 377 9.90 10.53 9.36
C LEU A 377 11.20 10.17 8.61
N SER A 378 12.33 10.20 9.31
CA SER A 378 13.63 9.85 8.73
C SER A 378 13.64 8.40 8.24
N SER A 379 13.08 7.46 9.02
CA SER A 379 12.98 6.06 8.64
C SER A 379 12.08 5.83 7.43
N MET A 380 10.98 6.58 7.29
CA MET A 380 10.10 6.51 6.11
C MET A 380 10.85 6.97 4.85
N LEU A 381 11.59 8.08 4.95
CA LEU A 381 12.38 8.62 3.84
C LEU A 381 13.55 7.71 3.45
N ILE A 382 14.25 7.12 4.43
CA ILE A 382 15.27 6.08 4.20
C ILE A 382 14.65 4.88 3.47
N GLY A 383 13.46 4.44 3.90
CA GLY A 383 12.76 3.34 3.25
C GLY A 383 12.52 3.59 1.77
N VAL A 384 11.95 4.75 1.42
CA VAL A 384 11.71 5.14 0.02
C VAL A 384 13.02 5.32 -0.75
N GLY A 385 14.03 5.95 -0.15
CA GLY A 385 15.36 6.14 -0.74
C GLY A 385 16.06 4.82 -1.07
N LEU A 386 16.03 3.85 -0.16
CA LEU A 386 16.57 2.50 -0.38
C LEU A 386 15.87 1.82 -1.56
N ILE A 387 14.54 1.87 -1.61
CA ILE A 387 13.76 1.26 -2.70
C ILE A 387 14.18 1.85 -4.05
N CYS A 388 14.35 3.17 -4.15
CA CYS A 388 14.85 3.82 -5.35
C CYS A 388 16.28 3.37 -5.69
N ILE A 389 17.24 3.49 -4.77
CA ILE A 389 18.63 3.12 -5.08
C ILE A 389 18.74 1.67 -5.55
N PHE A 390 18.04 0.75 -4.88
CA PHE A 390 18.07 -0.65 -5.28
C PHE A 390 17.34 -0.92 -6.60
N SER A 391 16.32 -0.13 -6.97
CA SER A 391 15.64 -0.27 -8.26
C SER A 391 16.41 0.34 -9.43
N ALA A 392 17.44 1.15 -9.19
CA ALA A 392 18.24 1.76 -10.25
C ALA A 392 18.98 0.72 -11.11
N ILE A 393 19.59 -0.30 -10.48
CA ILE A 393 20.40 -1.32 -11.16
C ILE A 393 19.52 -2.24 -12.03
N PRO A 394 18.43 -2.84 -11.50
CA PRO A 394 17.62 -3.77 -12.26
C PRO A 394 16.91 -3.09 -13.43
N VAL A 395 16.63 -1.79 -13.34
CA VAL A 395 15.95 -1.06 -14.43
C VAL A 395 16.89 -0.71 -15.60
N GLN A 396 18.19 -0.58 -15.36
CA GLN A 396 19.17 -0.41 -16.44
C GLN A 396 19.47 -1.70 -17.21
N LEU A 397 19.14 -2.84 -16.60
CA LEU A 397 19.42 -4.15 -17.16
C LEU A 397 18.16 -4.72 -17.80
N SER A 398 18.34 -5.47 -18.88
CA SER A 398 17.25 -6.14 -19.59
C SER A 398 17.26 -7.65 -19.29
N GLY A 399 16.14 -8.30 -19.61
CA GLY A 399 16.01 -9.75 -19.52
C GLY A 399 15.95 -10.31 -18.10
N SER A 400 16.55 -11.49 -17.94
CA SER A 400 16.45 -12.34 -16.75
C SER A 400 17.40 -11.91 -15.61
N ILE A 401 18.43 -11.12 -15.91
CA ILE A 401 19.37 -10.56 -14.93
C ILE A 401 18.65 -9.71 -13.87
N VAL A 402 17.57 -9.03 -14.27
CA VAL A 402 16.77 -8.19 -13.38
C VAL A 402 16.14 -9.01 -12.25
N THR A 403 15.74 -10.26 -12.53
CA THR A 403 15.15 -11.18 -11.56
C THR A 403 16.18 -11.67 -10.55
N ILE A 404 17.42 -11.91 -11.01
CA ILE A 404 18.57 -12.22 -10.16
C ILE A 404 18.86 -11.06 -9.20
N LEU A 405 18.84 -9.82 -9.70
CA LEU A 405 19.11 -8.67 -8.86
C LEU A 405 18.02 -8.42 -7.82
N PHE A 406 16.75 -8.59 -8.19
CA PHE A 406 15.66 -8.48 -7.23
C PHE A 406 15.68 -9.60 -6.17
N SER A 407 16.12 -10.82 -6.50
CA SER A 407 16.27 -11.88 -5.50
C SER A 407 17.40 -11.61 -4.51
N ILE A 408 18.53 -11.09 -4.99
CA ILE A 408 19.64 -10.65 -4.14
C ILE A 408 19.22 -9.46 -3.27
N GLN A 409 18.51 -8.48 -3.83
CA GLN A 409 17.97 -7.34 -3.09
C GLN A 409 17.02 -7.81 -1.97
N ALA A 410 16.11 -8.72 -2.27
CA ALA A 410 15.18 -9.28 -1.28
C ALA A 410 15.95 -9.97 -0.14
N LEU A 411 17.01 -10.71 -0.46
CA LEU A 411 17.90 -11.35 0.54
C LEU A 411 18.60 -10.32 1.44
N VAL A 412 19.16 -9.26 0.86
CA VAL A 412 19.85 -8.20 1.62
C VAL A 412 18.86 -7.47 2.53
N LEU A 413 17.67 -7.15 2.03
CA LEU A 413 16.61 -6.52 2.83
C LEU A 413 16.15 -7.44 3.96
N LEU A 414 16.07 -8.75 3.72
CA LEU A 414 15.78 -9.71 4.78
C LEU A 414 16.86 -9.69 5.86
N TRP A 415 18.13 -9.74 5.46
CA TRP A 415 19.24 -9.70 6.40
C TRP A 415 19.21 -8.41 7.25
N LEU A 416 18.96 -7.26 6.62
CA LEU A 416 18.77 -5.98 7.32
C LEU A 416 17.54 -6.02 8.26
N SER A 417 16.44 -6.62 7.82
CA SER A 417 15.21 -6.69 8.62
C SER A 417 15.39 -7.47 9.92
N ILE A 418 16.22 -8.52 9.91
CA ILE A 418 16.56 -9.33 11.09
C ILE A 418 17.47 -8.52 12.01
N ARG A 419 18.46 -7.80 11.45
CA ARG A 419 19.37 -6.93 12.22
C ARG A 419 18.65 -5.77 12.91
N LEU A 420 17.70 -5.16 12.21
CA LEU A 420 16.92 -4.02 12.69
C LEU A 420 15.68 -4.44 13.50
N LYS A 421 15.37 -5.74 13.58
CA LYS A 421 14.19 -6.31 14.25
C LYS A 421 12.86 -5.68 13.80
N SER A 422 12.80 -5.21 12.57
CA SER A 422 11.62 -4.55 11.99
C SER A 422 10.79 -5.55 11.18
N TRP A 423 9.53 -5.76 11.56
CA TRP A 423 8.62 -6.65 10.84
C TRP A 423 8.22 -6.08 9.49
N GLU A 424 8.22 -4.74 9.36
CA GLU A 424 7.94 -4.03 8.12
C GLU A 424 8.93 -4.43 7.02
N LEU A 425 10.23 -4.38 7.31
CA LEU A 425 11.27 -4.81 6.36
C LEU A 425 11.19 -6.31 6.06
N GLN A 426 10.76 -7.14 7.00
CA GLN A 426 10.55 -8.58 6.77
C GLN A 426 9.41 -8.80 5.76
N THR A 427 8.28 -8.14 5.96
CA THR A 427 7.13 -8.22 5.05
C THR A 427 7.48 -7.67 3.67
N PHE A 428 8.21 -6.56 3.62
CA PHE A 428 8.63 -5.94 2.37
C PHE A 428 9.59 -6.82 1.57
N SER A 429 10.62 -7.39 2.23
CA SER A 429 11.51 -8.37 1.61
C SER A 429 10.73 -9.56 1.04
N PHE A 430 9.76 -10.08 1.81
CA PHE A 430 8.95 -11.19 1.36
C PHE A 430 8.01 -10.83 0.19
N SER A 431 7.48 -9.61 0.16
CA SER A 431 6.72 -9.09 -1.00
C SER A 431 7.59 -9.01 -2.25
N ILE A 432 8.87 -8.61 -2.14
CA ILE A 432 9.79 -8.61 -3.30
C ILE A 432 10.02 -10.05 -3.77
N PHE A 433 10.22 -11.01 -2.88
CA PHE A 433 10.33 -12.43 -3.29
C PHE A 433 9.08 -12.92 -4.04
N LEU A 434 7.88 -12.51 -3.64
CA LEU A 434 6.65 -12.84 -4.38
C LEU A 434 6.64 -12.22 -5.78
N VAL A 435 7.09 -10.97 -5.93
CA VAL A 435 7.21 -10.32 -7.24
C VAL A 435 8.26 -11.02 -8.12
N VAL A 436 9.40 -11.43 -7.53
CA VAL A 436 10.44 -12.21 -8.22
C VAL A 436 9.90 -13.54 -8.71
N ILE A 437 9.16 -14.27 -7.87
CA ILE A 437 8.56 -15.56 -8.24
C ILE A 437 7.52 -15.35 -9.35
N PHE A 438 6.67 -14.33 -9.25
CA PHE A 438 5.72 -14.01 -10.30
C PHE A 438 6.42 -13.69 -11.62
N ARG A 439 7.42 -12.81 -11.60
CA ARG A 439 8.19 -12.45 -12.79
C ARG A 439 8.88 -13.66 -13.42
N LEU A 440 9.51 -14.50 -12.61
CA LEU A 440 10.20 -15.70 -13.05
C LEU A 440 9.26 -16.67 -13.80
N LEU A 441 8.04 -16.86 -13.27
CA LEU A 441 7.07 -17.82 -13.79
C LEU A 441 6.30 -17.29 -15.01
N PHE A 442 6.02 -15.99 -15.10
CA PHE A 442 5.13 -15.42 -16.12
C PHE A 442 5.83 -14.57 -17.17
N ILE A 443 6.94 -13.90 -16.84
CA ILE A 443 7.61 -12.94 -17.73
C ILE A 443 8.90 -13.52 -18.31
N ASP A 444 9.84 -13.93 -17.45
CA ASP A 444 11.12 -14.49 -17.92
C ASP A 444 10.91 -15.86 -18.60
N PHE A 445 9.77 -16.50 -18.33
CA PHE A 445 9.36 -17.76 -18.92
C PHE A 445 8.99 -17.65 -20.42
N SER A 446 8.32 -16.58 -20.85
CA SER A 446 7.72 -16.51 -22.21
C SER A 446 8.73 -16.27 -23.33
N ASN A 447 9.91 -15.74 -23.01
CA ASN A 447 10.83 -15.16 -24.01
C ASN A 447 11.99 -16.09 -24.40
N PHE A 448 11.86 -17.41 -24.25
CA PHE A 448 12.99 -18.31 -24.47
C PHE A 448 12.94 -18.99 -25.84
N GLU A 449 13.95 -18.73 -26.67
CA GLU A 449 14.16 -19.39 -27.95
C GLU A 449 14.90 -20.72 -27.76
N LEU A 450 14.33 -21.81 -28.28
CA LEU A 450 14.87 -23.18 -28.14
C LEU A 450 16.05 -23.50 -29.08
N GLY A 451 16.53 -22.52 -29.87
CA GLY A 451 17.49 -22.74 -30.96
C GLY A 451 18.89 -23.20 -30.51
N ASP A 452 19.39 -22.67 -29.39
CA ASP A 452 20.73 -22.96 -28.84
C ASP A 452 20.63 -23.57 -27.42
N TYR A 453 19.75 -24.56 -27.24
CA TYR A 453 19.52 -25.15 -25.93
C TYR A 453 20.72 -26.03 -25.48
N GLN A 454 21.38 -25.61 -24.39
CA GLN A 454 22.35 -26.42 -23.65
C GLN A 454 21.71 -27.02 -22.39
N ILE A 455 21.97 -28.31 -22.14
CA ILE A 455 21.49 -29.00 -20.95
C ILE A 455 22.16 -28.38 -19.70
N LEU A 456 21.37 -27.93 -18.73
CA LEU A 456 21.77 -27.33 -17.44
C LEU A 456 22.50 -25.98 -17.49
N PHE A 457 23.23 -25.64 -18.56
CA PHE A 457 23.93 -24.35 -18.68
C PHE A 457 23.14 -23.31 -19.47
N ASN A 458 21.82 -23.30 -19.25
CA ASN A 458 20.91 -22.34 -19.85
C ASN A 458 20.78 -21.10 -18.95
N GLU A 459 20.64 -19.90 -19.54
CA GLU A 459 20.30 -18.66 -18.82
C GLU A 459 19.11 -18.85 -17.88
N ARG A 460 18.09 -19.60 -18.33
CA ARG A 460 16.91 -19.92 -17.51
C ARG A 460 17.28 -20.70 -16.25
N PHE A 461 18.05 -21.78 -16.39
CA PHE A 461 18.47 -22.60 -15.25
C PHE A 461 19.25 -21.77 -14.24
N LEU A 462 20.14 -20.90 -14.71
CA LEU A 462 20.92 -19.99 -13.86
C LEU A 462 20.01 -19.09 -13.03
N VAL A 463 18.97 -18.50 -13.64
CA VAL A 463 18.05 -17.59 -12.94
C VAL A 463 17.25 -18.35 -11.88
N PHE A 464 16.70 -19.53 -12.20
CA PHE A 464 16.03 -20.40 -11.22
C PHE A 464 16.97 -20.78 -10.08
N PHE A 465 18.20 -21.20 -10.40
CA PHE A 465 19.20 -21.61 -9.42
C PHE A 465 19.52 -20.48 -8.43
N VAL A 466 19.76 -19.26 -8.92
CA VAL A 466 20.07 -18.11 -8.05
C VAL A 466 18.89 -17.75 -7.16
N VAL A 467 17.65 -17.73 -7.69
CA VAL A 467 16.45 -17.43 -6.89
C VAL A 467 16.24 -18.49 -5.80
N ILE A 468 16.39 -19.78 -6.14
CA ILE A 468 16.32 -20.90 -5.18
C ILE A 468 17.38 -20.75 -4.10
N LEU A 469 18.63 -20.43 -4.48
CA LEU A 469 19.73 -20.23 -3.54
C LEU A 469 19.45 -19.07 -2.58
N CYS A 470 18.93 -17.93 -3.08
CA CYS A 470 18.49 -16.82 -2.24
C CYS A 470 17.39 -17.23 -1.25
N LEU A 471 16.40 -18.04 -1.68
CA LEU A 471 15.31 -18.52 -0.81
C LEU A 471 15.78 -19.57 0.22
N ILE A 472 16.84 -20.32 -0.07
CA ILE A 472 17.47 -21.22 0.91
C ILE A 472 18.20 -20.40 1.97
N ILE A 473 18.98 -19.39 1.56
CA ILE A 473 19.69 -18.52 2.51
C ILE A 473 18.70 -17.73 3.38
N SER A 474 17.59 -17.24 2.81
CA SER A 474 16.53 -16.59 3.60
C SER A 474 15.93 -17.53 4.64
N SER A 475 15.61 -18.76 4.25
CA SER A 475 15.10 -19.80 5.15
C SER A 475 16.10 -20.08 6.28
N TYR A 476 17.40 -20.14 5.97
CA TYR A 476 18.45 -20.29 6.98
C TYR A 476 18.52 -19.11 7.95
N PHE A 477 18.42 -17.86 7.47
CA PHE A 477 18.38 -16.70 8.35
C PHE A 477 17.16 -16.69 9.27
N TYR A 478 15.98 -17.06 8.77
CA TYR A 478 14.80 -17.20 9.61
C TYR A 478 14.98 -18.30 10.67
N TYR A 479 15.54 -19.45 10.30
CA TYR A 479 15.84 -20.54 11.23
C TYR A 479 16.78 -20.09 12.37
N LEU A 480 17.86 -19.36 12.04
CA LEU A 480 18.78 -18.82 13.03
C LEU A 480 18.08 -17.87 14.01
N GLU A 481 17.18 -17.03 13.53
CA GLU A 481 16.46 -16.07 14.37
C GLU A 481 15.44 -16.78 15.27
N ILE A 482 14.71 -17.78 14.76
CA ILE A 482 13.77 -18.60 15.55
C ILE A 482 14.48 -19.25 16.74
N ASN A 483 15.68 -19.79 16.52
CA ASN A 483 16.47 -20.45 17.58
C ASN A 483 17.03 -19.45 18.61
N LYS A 484 17.34 -18.22 18.21
CA LYS A 484 17.74 -17.15 19.13
C LYS A 484 16.57 -16.60 19.94
N PHE A 485 15.36 -16.56 19.36
CA PHE A 485 14.17 -15.95 19.96
C PHE A 485 13.60 -16.74 21.15
N GLN A 486 14.00 -18.01 21.33
CA GLN A 486 13.61 -18.82 22.49
C GLN A 486 14.20 -18.27 23.81
N LEU A 487 15.14 -17.31 23.75
CA LEU A 487 15.83 -16.72 24.90
C LEU A 487 15.50 -15.23 25.17
N TYR A 488 14.67 -14.55 24.38
CA TYR A 488 14.52 -13.08 24.48
C TYR A 488 13.08 -12.56 24.31
N SER A 489 12.09 -13.23 24.93
CA SER A 489 10.69 -12.78 24.92
C SER A 489 10.34 -11.81 26.07
N LYS A 490 11.19 -10.80 26.33
CA LYS A 490 10.80 -9.69 27.22
C LYS A 490 11.12 -8.34 26.57
N ASN A 491 10.05 -7.82 25.94
CA ASN A 491 9.73 -6.43 25.60
C ASN A 491 10.82 -5.55 24.97
N ILE A 492 10.44 -4.85 23.89
CA ILE A 492 10.44 -3.37 23.81
C ILE A 492 9.83 -2.94 22.47
N PHE A 493 8.96 -1.94 22.56
CA PHE A 493 8.35 -1.11 21.52
C PHE A 493 6.97 -1.48 20.91
N PHE A 494 6.05 -0.54 21.14
CA PHE A 494 4.69 -0.33 20.64
C PHE A 494 3.59 -1.32 21.04
N LYS A 495 2.84 -0.90 22.07
CA LYS A 495 1.51 -1.41 22.43
C LYS A 495 0.50 -0.32 22.05
N PHE A 496 -0.03 -0.38 20.83
CA PHE A 496 -1.20 0.32 20.22
C PHE A 496 -1.01 0.12 18.69
N THR A 497 -1.91 -0.36 17.83
CA THR A 497 -3.36 -0.20 17.63
C THR A 497 -3.92 -1.33 16.73
N GLU A 498 -5.23 -1.55 16.83
CA GLU A 498 -6.14 -2.32 15.94
C GLU A 498 -5.97 -3.85 15.83
N LYS A 499 -7.07 -4.55 16.15
CA LYS A 499 -7.23 -6.01 16.12
C LYS A 499 -6.88 -6.64 14.76
N ASN A 500 -6.97 -5.88 13.67
CA ASN A 500 -6.65 -6.32 12.29
C ASN A 500 -5.14 -6.29 11.97
N ILE A 501 -4.38 -5.36 12.55
CA ILE A 501 -2.92 -5.28 12.35
C ILE A 501 -2.25 -6.37 13.19
N GLN A 502 -2.82 -6.66 14.37
CA GLN A 502 -2.30 -7.72 15.22
C GLN A 502 -2.50 -9.12 14.62
N THR A 503 -3.62 -9.37 13.92
CA THR A 503 -3.82 -10.62 13.17
C THR A 503 -2.89 -10.73 11.95
N LEU A 504 -2.64 -9.64 11.22
CA LEU A 504 -1.64 -9.61 10.14
C LEU A 504 -0.23 -9.88 10.67
N LYS A 505 0.14 -9.27 11.80
CA LYS A 505 1.44 -9.48 12.45
C LYS A 505 1.62 -10.90 12.99
N THR A 506 0.54 -11.55 13.46
CA THR A 506 0.59 -12.97 13.85
C THR A 506 0.70 -13.90 12.65
N ASN A 507 0.01 -13.57 11.55
CA ASN A 507 0.06 -14.36 10.31
C ASN A 507 1.39 -14.21 9.57
N LEU A 508 2.03 -13.03 9.62
CA LEU A 508 3.36 -12.76 9.05
C LEU A 508 4.47 -12.92 10.10
N SER A 509 4.27 -13.82 11.07
CA SER A 509 5.32 -14.15 12.03
C SER A 509 6.53 -14.77 11.35
N ILE A 510 7.72 -14.61 11.95
CA ILE A 510 8.98 -15.19 11.44
C ILE A 510 8.85 -16.70 11.18
N LYS A 511 8.08 -17.43 12.01
CA LYS A 511 7.80 -18.86 11.80
C LYS A 511 7.02 -19.14 10.51
N ASN A 512 5.99 -18.33 10.23
CA ASN A 512 5.19 -18.49 9.02
C ASN A 512 5.99 -18.08 7.78
N LEU A 513 6.80 -17.02 7.87
CA LEU A 513 7.70 -16.60 6.78
C LEU A 513 8.78 -17.65 6.48
N PHE A 514 9.31 -18.32 7.51
CA PHE A 514 10.20 -19.46 7.34
C PHE A 514 9.54 -20.61 6.57
N ILE A 515 8.35 -21.03 7.02
CA ILE A 515 7.58 -22.12 6.37
C ILE A 515 7.26 -21.76 4.92
N LEU A 516 6.79 -20.53 4.69
CA LEU A 516 6.38 -20.09 3.36
C LEU A 516 7.58 -19.94 2.41
N SER A 517 8.74 -19.48 2.91
CA SER A 517 10.00 -19.50 2.15
C SER A 517 10.41 -20.91 1.74
N LEU A 518 10.31 -21.90 2.65
CA LEU A 518 10.58 -23.30 2.33
C LEU A 518 9.61 -23.87 1.28
N ILE A 519 8.31 -23.55 1.38
CA ILE A 519 7.31 -23.98 0.41
C ILE A 519 7.67 -23.46 -0.99
N PHE A 520 7.99 -22.17 -1.11
CA PHE A 520 8.38 -21.58 -2.39
C PHE A 520 9.69 -22.17 -2.93
N THR A 521 10.69 -22.43 -2.08
CA THR A 521 11.92 -23.11 -2.49
C THR A 521 11.63 -24.49 -3.10
N ASN A 522 10.84 -25.33 -2.43
CA ASN A 522 10.51 -26.66 -2.92
C ASN A 522 9.70 -26.59 -4.23
N PHE A 523 8.72 -25.69 -4.29
CA PHE A 523 7.94 -25.46 -5.50
C PHE A 523 8.83 -25.08 -6.69
N LEU A 524 9.75 -24.14 -6.52
CA LEU A 524 10.65 -23.70 -7.58
C LEU A 524 11.66 -24.78 -8.00
N ILE A 525 12.15 -25.61 -7.07
CA ILE A 525 13.03 -26.75 -7.41
C ILE A 525 12.29 -27.74 -8.31
N VAL A 526 11.08 -28.14 -7.90
CA VAL A 526 10.25 -29.08 -8.69
C VAL A 526 9.92 -28.46 -10.04
N TRP A 527 9.54 -27.18 -10.07
CA TRP A 527 9.21 -26.47 -11.30
C TRP A 527 10.40 -26.36 -12.25
N SER A 528 11.57 -25.95 -11.75
CA SER A 528 12.80 -25.78 -12.52
C SER A 528 13.23 -27.08 -13.19
N ILE A 529 13.31 -28.19 -12.42
CA ILE A 529 13.72 -29.48 -12.97
C ILE A 529 12.65 -30.04 -13.91
N SER A 530 11.36 -29.84 -13.61
CA SER A 530 10.29 -30.22 -14.54
C SER A 530 10.46 -29.52 -15.89
N PHE A 531 10.77 -28.22 -15.89
CA PHE A 531 10.95 -27.48 -17.14
C PHE A 531 12.28 -27.74 -17.85
N GLU A 532 13.32 -28.19 -17.16
CA GLU A 532 14.51 -28.75 -17.83
C GLU A 532 14.18 -30.07 -18.54
N ILE A 533 13.48 -30.99 -17.86
CA ILE A 533 13.06 -32.27 -18.46
C ILE A 533 12.24 -32.02 -19.73
N THR A 534 11.26 -31.10 -19.69
CA THR A 534 10.48 -30.78 -20.89
C THR A 534 11.33 -30.16 -22.00
N SER A 535 12.26 -29.27 -21.66
CA SER A 535 13.09 -28.56 -22.64
C SER A 535 14.08 -29.49 -23.35
N VAL A 536 14.61 -30.50 -22.65
CA VAL A 536 15.46 -31.54 -23.26
C VAL A 536 14.71 -32.30 -24.36
N PHE A 537 13.43 -32.63 -24.15
CA PHE A 537 12.64 -33.35 -25.15
C PHE A 537 12.11 -32.43 -26.27
N ASP A 538 11.82 -31.16 -25.97
CA ASP A 538 11.33 -30.18 -26.94
C ASP A 538 12.45 -29.59 -27.83
N SER A 539 13.71 -29.57 -27.37
CA SER A 539 14.88 -28.98 -28.07
C SER A 539 15.43 -29.83 -29.23
N ASN A 540 14.82 -30.96 -29.55
CA ASN A 540 15.25 -31.88 -30.61
C ASN A 540 16.70 -32.41 -30.49
N ILE A 541 17.35 -32.31 -29.32
CA ILE A 541 18.68 -32.92 -29.07
C ILE A 541 18.64 -34.42 -29.36
N PHE A 542 17.53 -35.07 -29.02
CA PHE A 542 17.25 -36.45 -29.41
C PHE A 542 16.31 -36.43 -30.62
N GLU A 543 16.76 -37.01 -31.74
CA GLU A 543 15.94 -37.27 -32.94
C GLU A 543 14.92 -38.39 -32.66
N LEU A 544 13.91 -38.06 -31.86
CA LEU A 544 12.77 -38.91 -31.55
C LEU A 544 11.55 -38.45 -32.34
N ASP A 545 10.68 -39.39 -32.69
CA ASP A 545 9.38 -39.09 -33.29
C ASP A 545 8.49 -38.30 -32.31
N SER A 546 7.59 -37.49 -32.86
CA SER A 546 6.72 -36.56 -32.12
C SER A 546 5.91 -37.24 -31.01
N ASP A 547 5.33 -38.42 -31.30
CA ASP A 547 4.60 -39.22 -30.32
C ASP A 547 5.53 -39.71 -29.21
N THR A 548 6.70 -40.25 -29.58
CA THR A 548 7.69 -40.76 -28.62
C THR A 548 8.21 -39.65 -27.69
N LYS A 549 8.41 -38.43 -28.20
CA LYS A 549 8.77 -37.25 -27.39
C LYS A 549 7.71 -36.92 -26.35
N SER A 550 6.43 -36.93 -26.75
CA SER A 550 5.31 -36.64 -25.85
C SER A 550 5.23 -37.67 -24.71
N TYR A 551 5.38 -38.96 -25.03
CA TYR A 551 5.42 -40.03 -24.02
C TYR A 551 6.63 -39.92 -23.08
N ALA A 552 7.83 -39.73 -23.63
CA ALA A 552 9.05 -39.61 -22.84
C ALA A 552 9.01 -38.40 -21.89
N LYS A 553 8.47 -37.26 -22.36
CA LYS A 553 8.21 -36.06 -21.55
C LYS A 553 7.25 -36.35 -20.40
N GLY A 554 6.12 -36.99 -20.69
CA GLY A 554 5.10 -37.35 -19.70
C GLY A 554 5.67 -38.25 -18.59
N LEU A 555 6.34 -39.33 -19.00
CA LEU A 555 6.96 -40.31 -18.10
C LEU A 555 8.12 -39.71 -17.29
N GLY A 556 9.01 -38.95 -17.93
CA GLY A 556 10.14 -38.29 -17.27
C GLY A 556 9.70 -37.38 -16.12
N LEU A 557 8.62 -36.61 -16.33
CA LEU A 557 8.02 -35.79 -15.28
C LEU A 557 7.44 -36.62 -14.13
N THR A 558 6.72 -37.71 -14.43
CA THR A 558 6.10 -38.56 -13.41
C THR A 558 7.15 -39.28 -12.56
N ILE A 559 8.22 -39.80 -13.20
CA ILE A 559 9.37 -40.41 -12.52
C ILE A 559 10.05 -39.38 -11.63
N PHE A 560 10.35 -38.19 -12.15
CA PHE A 560 11.01 -37.14 -11.39
C PHE A 560 10.21 -36.73 -10.14
N TRP A 561 8.92 -36.43 -10.28
CA TRP A 561 8.07 -36.09 -9.13
C TRP A 561 8.02 -37.21 -8.09
N GLY A 562 7.93 -38.48 -8.54
CA GLY A 562 7.94 -39.64 -7.64
C GLY A 562 9.25 -39.79 -6.87
N MET A 563 10.39 -39.66 -7.55
CA MET A 563 11.72 -39.71 -6.92
C MET A 563 11.92 -38.55 -5.93
N TYR A 564 11.58 -37.33 -6.34
CA TYR A 564 11.70 -36.14 -5.51
C TYR A 564 10.84 -36.24 -4.24
N ALA A 565 9.58 -36.69 -4.36
CA ALA A 565 8.70 -36.92 -3.22
C ALA A 565 9.25 -37.99 -2.27
N SER A 566 9.81 -39.06 -2.82
CA SER A 566 10.40 -40.16 -2.04
C SER A 566 11.62 -39.68 -1.24
N ILE A 567 12.50 -38.89 -1.86
CA ILE A 567 13.67 -38.29 -1.17
C ILE A 567 13.20 -37.35 -0.05
N LEU A 568 12.23 -36.47 -0.31
CA LEU A 568 11.66 -35.59 0.70
C LEU A 568 11.02 -36.37 1.86
N LEU A 569 10.36 -37.49 1.58
CA LEU A 569 9.76 -38.35 2.59
C LEU A 569 10.82 -39.00 3.48
N VAL A 570 11.92 -39.51 2.90
CA VAL A 570 13.05 -40.04 3.65
C VAL A 570 13.65 -38.96 4.55
N ILE A 571 13.89 -37.75 4.01
CA ILE A 571 14.41 -36.60 4.80
C ILE A 571 13.43 -36.25 5.93
N GLY A 572 12.13 -36.19 5.65
CA GLY A 572 11.09 -35.88 6.62
C GLY A 572 11.03 -36.88 7.78
N ILE A 573 11.21 -38.18 7.48
CA ILE A 573 11.31 -39.25 8.48
C ILE A 573 12.61 -39.12 9.28
N SER A 574 13.76 -38.98 8.61
CA SER A 574 15.07 -38.88 9.27
C SER A 574 15.19 -37.66 10.18
N LYS A 575 14.57 -36.54 9.81
CA LYS A 575 14.58 -35.29 10.59
C LYS A 575 13.43 -35.18 11.60
N ARG A 576 12.55 -36.18 11.70
CA ARG A 576 11.33 -36.17 12.54
C ARG A 576 10.51 -34.88 12.38
N SER A 577 10.44 -34.35 11.16
CA SER A 577 9.69 -33.12 10.89
C SER A 577 8.31 -33.46 10.32
N TYR A 578 7.27 -33.22 11.12
CA TYR A 578 5.88 -33.40 10.70
C TYR A 578 5.57 -32.64 9.40
N GLN A 579 6.05 -31.40 9.31
CA GLN A 579 5.80 -30.50 8.18
C GLN A 579 6.38 -31.04 6.87
N ILE A 580 7.65 -31.48 6.89
CA ILE A 580 8.33 -32.02 5.70
C ILE A 580 7.69 -33.35 5.29
N ARG A 581 7.37 -34.22 6.26
CA ARG A 581 6.73 -35.51 5.99
C ARG A 581 5.34 -35.34 5.36
N SER A 582 4.51 -34.44 5.88
CA SER A 582 3.18 -34.18 5.34
C SER A 582 3.25 -33.59 3.93
N ALA A 583 4.17 -32.64 3.69
CA ALA A 583 4.40 -32.08 2.36
C ALA A 583 4.86 -33.14 1.35
N ALA A 584 5.76 -34.05 1.77
CA ALA A 584 6.23 -35.14 0.92
C ALA A 584 5.11 -36.11 0.53
N ILE A 585 4.24 -36.48 1.47
CA ILE A 585 3.08 -37.36 1.21
C ILE A 585 2.11 -36.68 0.24
N PHE A 586 1.82 -35.39 0.43
CA PHE A 586 0.97 -34.63 -0.47
C PHE A 586 1.56 -34.56 -1.88
N LEU A 587 2.86 -34.28 -2.00
CA LEU A 587 3.55 -34.21 -3.29
C LEU A 587 3.62 -35.58 -3.99
N LEU A 588 3.74 -36.69 -3.25
CA LEU A 588 3.70 -38.07 -3.78
C LEU A 588 2.32 -38.42 -4.33
N GLY A 589 1.25 -37.85 -3.77
CA GLY A 589 -0.11 -38.02 -4.29
C GLY A 589 -0.28 -37.50 -5.73
N ILE A 590 0.41 -36.42 -6.10
CA ILE A 590 0.30 -35.79 -7.43
C ILE A 590 0.70 -36.73 -8.58
N PRO A 591 1.91 -37.32 -8.62
CA PRO A 591 2.30 -38.23 -9.69
C PRO A 591 1.46 -39.51 -9.67
N VAL A 592 1.03 -40.00 -8.50
CA VAL A 592 0.10 -41.15 -8.44
C VAL A 592 -1.21 -40.82 -9.14
N VAL A 593 -1.82 -39.68 -8.78
CA VAL A 593 -3.07 -39.24 -9.41
C VAL A 593 -2.87 -38.98 -10.90
N LYS A 594 -1.79 -38.31 -11.31
CA LYS A 594 -1.48 -38.05 -12.73
C LYS A 594 -1.28 -39.36 -13.50
N LEU A 595 -0.55 -40.32 -12.94
CA LEU A 595 -0.30 -41.61 -13.57
C LEU A 595 -1.63 -42.29 -13.91
N PHE A 596 -2.59 -42.26 -12.99
CA PHE A 596 -3.90 -42.90 -13.21
C PHE A 596 -4.89 -42.06 -14.02
N ILE A 597 -4.94 -40.73 -13.85
CA ILE A 597 -5.89 -39.88 -14.58
C ILE A 597 -5.43 -39.52 -16.00
N TYR A 598 -4.12 -39.46 -16.25
CA TYR A 598 -3.58 -38.99 -17.52
C TYR A 598 -2.74 -40.07 -18.21
N ASP A 599 -1.73 -40.62 -17.52
CA ASP A 599 -0.77 -41.53 -18.17
C ASP A 599 -1.44 -42.89 -18.53
N THR A 600 -2.44 -43.33 -17.75
CA THR A 600 -3.16 -44.60 -17.99
C THR A 600 -4.19 -44.49 -19.14
N PHE A 601 -4.64 -43.28 -19.49
CA PHE A 601 -5.56 -43.08 -20.61
C PHE A 601 -4.87 -43.17 -21.97
N ASN A 602 -3.56 -42.91 -22.01
CA ASN A 602 -2.73 -43.00 -23.21
C ASN A 602 -2.10 -44.39 -23.42
N LEU A 603 -2.31 -45.33 -22.50
CA LEU A 603 -1.91 -46.73 -22.65
C LEU A 603 -2.95 -47.54 -23.44
N GLU A 604 -2.49 -48.54 -24.21
CA GLU A 604 -3.39 -49.52 -24.82
C GLU A 604 -4.32 -50.17 -23.78
N GLN A 605 -5.52 -50.53 -24.21
CA GLN A 605 -6.66 -50.88 -23.34
C GLN A 605 -6.35 -51.96 -22.30
N ILE A 606 -5.44 -52.89 -22.60
CA ILE A 606 -5.03 -54.00 -21.72
C ILE A 606 -4.14 -53.50 -20.57
N TYR A 607 -3.14 -52.67 -20.85
CA TYR A 607 -2.23 -52.14 -19.82
C TYR A 607 -2.94 -51.20 -18.85
N ARG A 608 -3.99 -50.53 -19.32
CA ARG A 608 -4.88 -49.70 -18.50
C ARG A 608 -5.64 -50.51 -17.44
N ILE A 609 -6.24 -51.64 -17.83
CA ILE A 609 -6.99 -52.51 -16.92
C ILE A 609 -6.06 -53.11 -15.85
N ILE A 610 -4.89 -53.60 -16.26
CA ILE A 610 -3.91 -54.20 -15.35
C ILE A 610 -3.39 -53.16 -14.33
N SER A 611 -3.11 -51.93 -14.78
CA SER A 611 -2.64 -50.86 -13.91
C SER A 611 -3.68 -50.45 -12.86
N TYR A 612 -4.98 -50.39 -13.23
CA TYR A 612 -6.05 -50.08 -12.28
C TYR A 612 -6.32 -51.20 -11.26
N VAL A 613 -6.26 -52.46 -11.68
CA VAL A 613 -6.44 -53.60 -10.77
C VAL A 613 -5.27 -53.66 -9.77
N PHE A 614 -4.04 -53.48 -10.26
CA PHE A 614 -2.86 -53.46 -9.40
C PHE A 614 -2.89 -52.29 -8.41
N LEU A 615 -3.28 -51.08 -8.86
CA LEU A 615 -3.52 -49.94 -7.97
C LEU A 615 -4.56 -50.25 -6.89
N GLY A 616 -5.71 -50.80 -7.28
CA GLY A 616 -6.77 -51.14 -6.34
C GLY A 616 -6.27 -52.07 -5.23
N ILE A 617 -5.50 -53.09 -5.61
CA ILE A 617 -4.86 -54.01 -4.66
C ILE A 617 -3.84 -53.27 -3.77
N LEU A 618 -3.00 -52.39 -4.34
CA LEU A 618 -1.99 -51.64 -3.60
C LEU A 618 -2.59 -50.65 -2.59
N LEU A 619 -3.69 -49.98 -2.94
CA LEU A 619 -4.42 -49.09 -2.04
C LEU A 619 -5.15 -49.86 -0.93
N ILE A 620 -5.72 -51.03 -1.24
CA ILE A 620 -6.32 -51.92 -0.23
C ILE A 620 -5.25 -52.41 0.74
N ILE A 621 -4.08 -52.83 0.24
CA ILE A 621 -2.95 -53.25 1.08
C ILE A 621 -2.42 -52.07 1.91
N GLY A 622 -2.26 -50.89 1.31
CA GLY A 622 -1.81 -49.68 2.01
C GLY A 622 -2.78 -49.25 3.11
N GLY A 623 -4.09 -49.27 2.83
CA GLY A 623 -5.14 -49.03 3.81
C GLY A 623 -5.15 -50.07 4.93
N PHE A 624 -4.99 -51.35 4.58
CA PHE A 624 -4.89 -52.44 5.54
C PHE A 624 -3.65 -52.32 6.44
N ILE A 625 -2.49 -51.93 5.89
CA ILE A 625 -1.26 -51.70 6.65
C ILE A 625 -1.42 -50.49 7.58
N TYR A 626 -1.99 -49.38 7.08
CA TYR A 626 -2.24 -48.19 7.90
C TYR A 626 -3.16 -48.53 9.09
N GLN A 627 -4.22 -49.28 8.85
CA GLN A 627 -5.19 -49.69 9.87
C GLN A 627 -4.59 -50.73 10.83
N LYS A 628 -3.81 -51.68 10.34
CA LYS A 628 -3.15 -52.73 11.14
C LYS A 628 -2.05 -52.18 12.06
N TYR A 629 -1.41 -51.09 11.68
CA TYR A 629 -0.36 -50.43 12.47
C TYR A 629 -0.81 -49.09 13.05
N GLU A 630 -2.12 -48.79 13.04
CA GLU A 630 -2.68 -47.51 13.45
C GLU A 630 -2.25 -47.12 14.86
N ASP A 631 -2.20 -48.08 15.80
CA ASP A 631 -1.81 -47.83 17.19
C ASP A 631 -0.32 -47.55 17.35
N ARG A 632 0.56 -48.25 16.61
CA ARG A 632 2.01 -47.94 16.59
C ARG A 632 2.32 -46.65 15.85
N ILE A 633 1.55 -46.34 14.83
CA ILE A 633 1.67 -45.09 14.05
C ILE A 633 1.16 -43.92 14.91
N LYS A 634 0.05 -44.07 15.65
CA LYS A 634 -0.45 -43.09 16.62
C LYS A 634 0.55 -42.84 17.75
N GLU A 635 1.20 -43.88 18.27
CA GLU A 635 2.25 -43.76 19.28
C GLU A 635 3.51 -43.03 18.74
N PHE A 636 3.73 -43.07 17.42
CA PHE A 636 4.80 -42.35 16.71
C PHE A 636 4.36 -40.94 16.23
N ILE A 637 3.06 -40.65 16.16
CA ILE A 637 2.48 -39.37 15.71
C ILE A 637 2.10 -38.46 16.89
N LEU A 638 1.70 -39.02 18.03
CA LEU A 638 1.19 -38.28 19.20
C LEU A 638 2.27 -37.95 20.25
N LYS A 639 3.56 -38.17 19.93
CA LYS A 639 4.67 -37.96 20.86
C LYS A 639 5.47 -36.67 20.64
N ASP A 640 5.01 -35.77 19.76
CA ASP A 640 5.58 -34.43 19.55
C ASP A 640 4.64 -33.32 20.06
#